data_AF-A0A8X8XNQ7-F1
#
_entry.id   AF-A0A8X8XNQ7-F1
#
_cell.length_a   1.000
_cell.length_b   1.000
_cell.length_c   1.000
_cell.angle_alpha   90.00
_cell.angle_beta   90.00
_cell.angle_gamma   90.00
#
_symmetry.space_group_name_H-M   'P 1'
#
loop_
_entity.id
_entity.type
_entity.pdbx_description
1 polymer ?
#
loop_
_entity_poly.entity_id
_entity_poly.type
_entity_poly.pdbx_seq_one_letter_code
_entity_poly.pdbx_strand_id
1 'polypeptide(L)'
;MWKQFLKKLPRKSLKSDRDSARNPNSGSGPGRACSGGSAAKRASAAVFPASVIAGIEPLLAFKDASNSEKMNLFISKLSLCCVVFDFTDPTKNVQENELKRATLVELVDFVSENPPKFSEPTILASCKMCSINLFRVFPPKCRSRSTGSGENENDDEPTFDPAWSHLQLVYEFLLKFVTSSSLEAKAAKKYVNNDFISRIIDLLESDDPRERDCLKAILHRIYGKFMIHRPFIRKCISNVFYRFVFEVEKHNGIAELLEIFGSVITGFAFPLKEEHKVFFWRVLIPLHKPKSIGVYFQQLSYCVNQYVEKEPKLASHLIQGLLKYWPVTNSQKEVMFLGEVEEILEVISMNEFQKVMVPLFCRIRHCINSYHFQVNPSIFDLLHLFVSSSCSVIHYDGMCNICVNIIVIYVYDEVKDYDSTEEAFDFAYLPYLLVAERALFLWNNDQILSLVAHNRQVILPIVFPALEANAQNHWNQAILNLTMNVRKVLTEMDDAIASACISSNQEQQEKASTSVEKRKQVWEHLENAASLHPMMARDTAVLVKSVVLVAMGRGDRDGIDRVVTESLISHHSQPQIILLKEGTDTSQGKPQLISNINACVAVADVVRTTLGPRGMDKLIHDDKGNTTISNDGATIMKLLDIVHPAAKILVGDGTTTVVLLAGEFLKEAKPFIEDGVHPQNLIRSYRTGSSLAMEKIKELAVSIEGKSLEEKKSLLAKCAATTLSSKLIGGEKEFFATMAVDAVLAIGAEDRLNMIGMKKVPGGTMRDSFLVNGVAFKKTFSYAGFEQQPKKFLNPKILLLNIELELKSEKENAEIRLSDPLQYQSIVDAEWNIIYDKLDKCVKSGAKVVLSRLAIGDLATQYFADRDIFCAGRVAEEDLHRVAAAAGGTVQTTVNNVIDEVLGTCDVFEEKQVGNERFNIFSGCPSGRTATIVLRGGADQFIEEAERSLHDAIMIVRRALKNSSVVAGGGAIDMEISRYLRQHARTIAGKSQLFINSYAKALEVIPRQLCDNAGFDATDVLNKLRQKHALPSGEGAPYGVDINTGGIADSFANFVWEPAVIKLNAINAATEAACLVLSVDETVKNPKSESAQGDAAAMGGGRGRGRGGYGGRGMRRR
;
A
#
# COMPACT_ATOMS: atom_id res chain seq x y z
N MET A 1 -24.98 59.54 18.13
CA MET A 1 -25.48 60.81 17.57
C MET A 1 -25.51 60.72 16.04
N TRP A 2 -26.32 59.83 15.45
CA TRP A 2 -26.57 59.72 13.99
C TRP A 2 -27.93 59.04 13.73
N LYS A 3 -28.98 59.68 14.29
CA LYS A 3 -30.40 59.33 14.11
C LYS A 3 -31.12 60.31 13.17
N GLN A 4 -30.42 60.87 12.19
CA GLN A 4 -30.92 62.02 11.41
C GLN A 4 -30.92 61.88 9.88
N PHE A 5 -30.85 60.66 9.33
CA PHE A 5 -30.92 60.48 7.86
C PHE A 5 -31.99 59.50 7.37
N LEU A 6 -33.10 59.36 8.11
CA LEU A 6 -34.37 58.96 7.52
C LEU A 6 -35.21 60.21 7.25
N LYS A 7 -35.18 60.73 6.02
CA LYS A 7 -36.29 61.44 5.32
C LYS A 7 -35.81 62.07 4.02
N LYS A 8 -36.09 61.41 2.88
CA LYS A 8 -36.56 62.05 1.64
C LYS A 8 -37.09 60.96 0.68
N LEU A 9 -38.42 60.93 0.64
CA LEU A 9 -39.38 60.24 -0.24
C LEU A 9 -39.07 60.40 -1.76
N PRO A 10 -39.71 59.66 -2.72
CA PRO A 10 -41.16 59.42 -2.73
C PRO A 10 -41.76 58.10 -3.28
N ARG A 11 -43.04 57.93 -2.93
CA ARG A 11 -44.07 56.97 -3.41
C ARG A 11 -44.63 57.34 -4.80
N LYS A 12 -45.11 56.34 -5.55
CA LYS A 12 -46.31 56.28 -6.46
C LYS A 12 -46.37 54.82 -6.99
N SER A 13 -47.38 53.96 -6.79
CA SER A 13 -48.83 53.91 -7.08
C SER A 13 -49.23 53.55 -8.53
N LEU A 14 -49.99 52.44 -8.63
CA LEU A 14 -51.10 52.10 -9.55
C LEU A 14 -50.86 51.35 -10.88
N LYS A 15 -51.58 50.22 -10.93
CA LYS A 15 -52.56 49.75 -11.95
C LYS A 15 -52.16 48.71 -13.00
N SER A 16 -53.20 47.91 -13.25
CA SER A 16 -53.44 46.80 -14.16
C SER A 16 -53.14 47.10 -15.62
N ASP A 17 -52.89 46.05 -16.42
CA ASP A 17 -53.84 45.68 -17.47
C ASP A 17 -53.61 44.28 -18.04
N ARG A 18 -54.72 43.77 -18.60
CA ARG A 18 -55.02 42.44 -19.10
C ARG A 18 -54.55 42.21 -20.55
N ASP A 19 -54.64 40.94 -20.93
CA ASP A 19 -54.86 40.39 -22.28
C ASP A 19 -53.62 40.42 -23.23
N SER A 20 -53.33 39.41 -24.04
CA SER A 20 -54.21 38.40 -24.65
C SER A 20 -53.42 37.23 -25.24
N ALA A 21 -54.11 36.09 -25.23
CA ALA A 21 -53.95 34.81 -25.93
C ALA A 21 -53.16 34.76 -27.26
N ARG A 22 -52.48 33.63 -27.47
CA ARG A 22 -52.70 32.77 -28.64
C ARG A 22 -52.19 31.32 -28.40
N ASN A 23 -53.15 30.42 -28.25
CA ASN A 23 -53.09 29.00 -28.63
C ASN A 23 -53.93 28.88 -29.93
N PRO A 24 -53.75 27.88 -30.83
CA PRO A 24 -54.13 26.48 -30.57
C PRO A 24 -53.19 25.43 -31.24
N ASN A 25 -52.95 24.21 -30.76
CA ASN A 25 -53.79 23.08 -30.31
C ASN A 25 -54.09 22.05 -31.42
N SER A 26 -53.59 20.81 -31.26
CA SER A 26 -54.28 19.51 -31.52
C SER A 26 -53.24 18.39 -31.40
N GLY A 27 -53.24 17.57 -30.34
CA GLY A 27 -54.02 16.33 -30.19
C GLY A 27 -53.00 15.21 -29.96
N SER A 28 -53.13 14.19 -29.12
CA SER A 28 -54.28 13.52 -28.49
C SER A 28 -53.70 12.52 -27.46
N GLY A 29 -54.32 12.38 -26.27
CA GLY A 29 -54.08 11.24 -25.37
C GLY A 29 -54.84 9.97 -25.84
N PRO A 30 -55.23 9.01 -24.96
CA PRO A 30 -55.01 8.91 -23.50
C PRO A 30 -54.75 7.47 -22.98
N GLY A 31 -54.63 7.28 -21.64
CA GLY A 31 -54.81 5.96 -21.00
C GLY A 31 -54.07 5.76 -19.66
N ARG A 32 -54.30 6.61 -18.64
CA ARG A 32 -55.12 6.31 -17.45
C ARG A 32 -54.69 5.10 -16.58
N ALA A 33 -54.08 5.44 -15.45
CA ALA A 33 -54.43 4.85 -14.16
C ALA A 33 -55.86 5.24 -13.74
N CYS A 34 -56.49 4.43 -12.88
CA CYS A 34 -57.19 4.83 -11.65
C CYS A 34 -58.34 3.87 -11.28
N SER A 35 -58.32 3.39 -10.05
CA SER A 35 -59.45 3.40 -9.11
C SER A 35 -58.88 3.01 -7.75
N GLY A 36 -58.89 3.85 -6.70
CA GLY A 36 -60.05 4.62 -6.21
C GLY A 36 -60.80 3.70 -5.26
N GLY A 37 -60.66 3.82 -3.94
CA GLY A 37 -61.19 4.86 -3.07
C GLY A 37 -61.78 4.14 -1.84
N SER A 38 -62.11 4.74 -0.70
CA SER A 38 -62.19 6.13 -0.31
C SER A 38 -62.74 6.20 1.13
N ALA A 39 -62.21 7.14 1.91
CA ALA A 39 -62.97 8.10 2.72
C ALA A 39 -63.59 7.62 4.06
N ALA A 40 -63.74 8.45 5.13
CA ALA A 40 -63.61 9.90 5.23
C ALA A 40 -63.63 10.40 6.70
N LYS A 41 -62.94 11.54 6.94
CA LYS A 41 -63.34 12.79 7.67
C LYS A 41 -63.58 12.68 9.20
N ARG A 42 -63.26 13.67 10.06
CA ARG A 42 -62.93 15.12 10.06
C ARG A 42 -62.36 15.42 11.48
N ALA A 43 -61.59 16.44 11.87
CA ALA A 43 -61.46 17.84 11.43
C ALA A 43 -60.19 18.54 12.01
N SER A 44 -59.84 19.68 11.38
CA SER A 44 -59.10 20.90 11.82
C SER A 44 -57.65 20.78 12.33
N ALA A 45 -56.63 21.20 11.54
CA ALA A 45 -56.08 22.57 11.35
C ALA A 45 -55.07 22.94 12.47
N ALA A 46 -53.80 23.30 12.21
CA ALA A 46 -53.33 24.28 11.24
C ALA A 46 -51.98 23.92 10.58
N VAL A 47 -51.80 24.53 9.42
CA VAL A 47 -50.75 24.40 8.40
C VAL A 47 -49.53 25.25 8.77
N PHE A 48 -48.32 24.77 8.43
CA PHE A 48 -47.31 25.63 7.81
C PHE A 48 -46.75 24.93 6.56
N PRO A 49 -46.64 25.64 5.41
CA PRO A 49 -46.19 25.07 4.14
C PRO A 49 -44.67 25.11 4.00
N ALA A 50 -44.15 24.16 3.23
CA ALA A 50 -42.78 24.15 2.72
C ALA A 50 -42.63 25.21 1.62
N SER A 51 -42.32 26.46 2.00
CA SER A 51 -41.76 27.49 1.10
C SER A 51 -41.30 28.73 1.88
N VAL A 52 -40.19 28.62 2.60
CA VAL A 52 -39.34 29.76 3.00
C VAL A 52 -37.87 29.32 2.87
N ILE A 53 -37.40 29.25 1.62
CA ILE A 53 -35.97 29.32 1.28
C ILE A 53 -35.83 30.63 0.53
N ALA A 54 -35.81 31.73 1.30
CA ALA A 54 -35.39 33.08 0.93
C ALA A 54 -35.58 33.98 2.16
N GLY A 55 -34.48 34.39 2.81
CA GLY A 55 -34.48 35.38 3.90
C GLY A 55 -34.52 34.76 5.30
N ILE A 56 -33.34 34.63 5.93
CA ILE A 56 -33.25 34.24 7.33
C ILE A 56 -33.44 35.51 8.19
N GLU A 57 -34.61 35.68 8.81
CA GLU A 57 -34.78 36.70 9.85
C GLU A 57 -34.06 36.25 11.13
N PRO A 58 -33.33 37.15 11.83
CA PRO A 58 -32.63 36.80 13.06
C PRO A 58 -33.65 36.42 14.14
N LEU A 59 -33.64 35.16 14.57
CA LEU A 59 -34.48 34.71 15.67
C LEU A 59 -34.07 35.42 16.97
N LEU A 60 -35.06 35.86 17.74
CA LEU A 60 -34.92 36.53 19.04
C LEU A 60 -33.90 35.80 19.94
N ALA A 61 -33.03 36.52 20.65
CA ALA A 61 -32.09 35.93 21.61
C ALA A 61 -32.84 35.34 22.81
N PHE A 62 -32.33 34.25 23.41
CA PHE A 62 -32.98 33.62 24.57
C PHE A 62 -33.13 34.55 25.78
N LYS A 63 -32.30 35.61 25.85
CA LYS A 63 -32.32 36.63 26.92
C LYS A 63 -33.55 37.55 26.83
N ASP A 64 -34.13 37.71 25.65
CA ASP A 64 -35.23 38.66 25.38
C ASP A 64 -36.62 37.99 25.33
N ALA A 65 -36.68 36.66 25.48
CA ALA A 65 -37.92 35.86 25.44
C ALA A 65 -38.52 35.61 26.83
N SER A 66 -39.85 35.55 26.94
CA SER A 66 -40.52 35.16 28.20
C SER A 66 -40.30 33.68 28.53
N ASN A 67 -40.31 33.30 29.82
CA ASN A 67 -40.03 31.91 30.25
C ASN A 67 -40.99 30.85 29.65
N SER A 68 -42.19 31.25 29.22
CA SER A 68 -43.17 30.39 28.56
C SER A 68 -42.88 30.20 27.06
N GLU A 69 -42.23 31.16 26.40
CA GLU A 69 -41.91 31.13 24.96
C GLU A 69 -40.55 30.50 24.67
N LYS A 70 -39.63 30.51 25.64
CA LYS A 70 -38.27 29.95 25.51
C LYS A 70 -38.26 28.50 25.01
N MET A 71 -39.21 27.66 25.43
CA MET A 71 -39.27 26.25 25.00
C MET A 71 -39.73 26.08 23.54
N ASN A 72 -40.65 26.93 23.06
CA ASN A 72 -41.10 26.91 21.66
C ASN A 72 -40.04 27.53 20.73
N LEU A 73 -39.35 28.57 21.20
CA LEU A 73 -38.21 29.17 20.51
C LEU A 73 -37.04 28.17 20.39
N PHE A 74 -36.79 27.39 21.45
CA PHE A 74 -35.79 26.32 21.45
C PHE A 74 -36.08 25.25 20.37
N ILE A 75 -37.34 24.81 20.23
CA ILE A 75 -37.74 23.87 19.17
C ILE A 75 -37.56 24.49 17.77
N SER A 76 -37.92 25.77 17.57
CA SER A 76 -37.71 26.44 16.29
C SER A 76 -36.23 26.54 15.93
N LYS A 77 -35.36 26.93 16.86
CA LYS A 77 -33.91 26.99 16.65
C LYS A 77 -33.31 25.61 16.36
N LEU A 78 -33.76 24.55 17.03
CA LEU A 78 -33.34 23.17 16.72
C LEU A 78 -33.74 22.74 15.30
N SER A 79 -34.92 23.14 14.84
CA SER A 79 -35.40 22.82 13.49
C SER A 79 -34.56 23.52 12.41
N LEU A 80 -34.09 24.75 12.66
CA LEU A 80 -33.19 25.48 11.78
C LEU A 80 -31.83 24.78 11.64
N CYS A 81 -31.30 24.24 12.73
CA CYS A 81 -30.01 23.53 12.74
C CYS A 81 -30.05 22.14 12.06
N CYS A 82 -31.20 21.69 11.55
CA CYS A 82 -31.32 20.43 10.82
C CYS A 82 -30.86 20.50 9.34
N VAL A 83 -30.54 21.68 8.82
CA VAL A 83 -30.01 21.82 7.45
C VAL A 83 -28.55 21.38 7.41
N VAL A 84 -28.19 20.44 6.51
CA VAL A 84 -26.82 19.95 6.32
C VAL A 84 -26.15 20.76 5.22
N PHE A 85 -24.92 21.22 5.48
CA PHE A 85 -24.09 21.95 4.51
C PHE A 85 -22.90 21.08 4.09
N ASP A 86 -22.48 21.23 2.84
CA ASP A 86 -21.28 20.61 2.29
C ASP A 86 -20.07 21.53 2.54
N PHE A 87 -19.06 21.03 3.26
CA PHE A 87 -17.86 21.78 3.68
C PHE A 87 -16.63 21.49 2.81
N THR A 88 -16.80 20.80 1.68
CA THR A 88 -15.70 20.53 0.73
C THR A 88 -15.18 21.78 0.02
N ASP A 89 -16.01 22.83 -0.10
CA ASP A 89 -15.66 24.13 -0.68
C ASP A 89 -15.86 25.27 0.34
N PRO A 90 -14.78 25.86 0.90
CA PRO A 90 -14.86 26.87 1.95
C PRO A 90 -15.46 28.21 1.49
N THR A 91 -15.66 28.41 0.18
CA THR A 91 -16.17 29.68 -0.38
C THR A 91 -17.69 29.73 -0.53
N LYS A 92 -18.38 28.58 -0.44
CA LYS A 92 -19.85 28.49 -0.55
C LYS A 92 -20.52 28.65 0.82
N ASN A 93 -21.64 29.38 0.87
CA ASN A 93 -22.55 29.50 2.02
C ASN A 93 -21.94 30.06 3.34
N VAL A 94 -20.93 30.95 3.26
CA VAL A 94 -20.23 31.51 4.44
C VAL A 94 -21.18 32.17 5.45
N GLN A 95 -22.16 32.97 4.99
CA GLN A 95 -23.11 33.66 5.87
C GLN A 95 -24.09 32.71 6.58
N GLU A 96 -24.56 31.67 5.89
CA GLU A 96 -25.49 30.68 6.44
C GLU A 96 -24.79 29.73 7.43
N ASN A 97 -23.53 29.40 7.14
CA ASN A 97 -22.65 28.63 8.01
C ASN A 97 -22.39 29.35 9.34
N GLU A 98 -22.00 30.62 9.31
CA GLU A 98 -21.76 31.39 10.54
C GLU A 98 -23.05 31.60 11.35
N LEU A 99 -24.20 31.77 10.68
CA LEU A 99 -25.48 31.86 11.37
C LEU A 99 -25.87 30.55 12.06
N LYS A 100 -25.66 29.40 11.40
CA LYS A 100 -25.87 28.09 12.02
C LYS A 100 -24.95 27.90 13.22
N ARG A 101 -23.68 28.30 13.11
CA ARG A 101 -22.71 28.29 14.21
C ARG A 101 -23.19 29.11 15.41
N ALA A 102 -23.57 30.37 15.20
CA ALA A 102 -24.07 31.24 16.25
C ALA A 102 -25.33 30.66 16.94
N THR A 103 -26.25 30.10 16.16
CA THR A 103 -27.47 29.46 16.69
C THR A 103 -27.15 28.22 17.53
N LEU A 104 -26.16 27.41 17.11
CA LEU A 104 -25.71 26.24 17.87
C LEU A 104 -25.06 26.63 19.20
N VAL A 105 -24.25 27.71 19.24
CA VAL A 105 -23.69 28.25 20.49
C VAL A 105 -24.79 28.65 21.47
N GLU A 106 -25.80 29.40 21.01
CA GLU A 106 -26.93 29.78 21.86
C GLU A 106 -27.72 28.57 22.40
N LEU A 107 -27.88 27.52 21.60
CA LEU A 107 -28.53 26.27 22.03
C LEU A 107 -27.71 25.53 23.10
N VAL A 108 -26.39 25.53 22.97
CA VAL A 108 -25.46 24.93 23.96
C VAL A 108 -25.52 25.68 25.28
N ASP A 109 -25.49 27.01 25.24
CA ASP A 109 -25.57 27.87 26.42
C ASP A 109 -26.92 27.69 27.15
N PHE A 110 -28.02 27.66 26.41
CA PHE A 110 -29.36 27.44 26.98
C PHE A 110 -29.49 26.10 27.72
N VAL A 111 -28.89 25.01 27.19
CA VAL A 111 -28.90 23.70 27.86
C VAL A 111 -27.98 23.70 29.09
N SER A 112 -26.89 24.47 29.05
CA SER A 112 -25.93 24.63 30.14
C SER A 112 -26.52 25.37 31.35
N GLU A 113 -27.44 26.31 31.11
CA GLU A 113 -28.14 27.08 32.15
C GLU A 113 -29.20 26.27 32.93
N ASN A 114 -29.34 24.95 32.67
CA ASN A 114 -30.31 24.03 33.26
C ASN A 114 -31.78 24.50 33.10
N PRO A 115 -32.36 24.35 31.90
CA PRO A 115 -33.72 24.80 31.61
C PRO A 115 -34.77 23.95 32.37
N PRO A 116 -36.03 24.42 32.46
CA PRO A 116 -37.14 23.64 32.99
C PRO A 116 -37.32 22.32 32.23
N LYS A 117 -37.96 21.32 32.87
CA LYS A 117 -38.10 19.94 32.37
C LYS A 117 -38.37 19.88 30.86
N PHE A 118 -37.58 19.08 30.14
CA PHE A 118 -37.77 18.90 28.70
C PHE A 118 -39.06 18.14 28.41
N SER A 119 -39.92 18.71 27.57
CA SER A 119 -41.13 18.06 27.08
C SER A 119 -40.79 17.00 26.02
N GLU A 120 -41.70 16.04 25.79
CA GLU A 120 -41.51 14.98 24.81
C GLU A 120 -41.22 15.50 23.38
N PRO A 121 -41.90 16.56 22.86
CA PRO A 121 -41.54 17.20 21.59
C PRO A 121 -40.12 17.80 21.56
N THR A 122 -39.67 18.38 22.67
CA THR A 122 -38.31 18.96 22.77
C THR A 122 -37.24 17.87 22.68
N ILE A 123 -37.45 16.73 23.34
CA ILE A 123 -36.51 15.59 23.29
C ILE A 123 -36.42 15.03 21.87
N LEU A 124 -37.55 14.88 21.17
CA LEU A 124 -37.59 14.44 19.77
C LEU A 124 -36.82 15.39 18.86
N ALA A 125 -37.04 16.71 18.99
CA ALA A 125 -36.36 17.72 18.18
C ALA A 125 -34.84 17.69 18.40
N SER A 126 -34.38 17.59 19.66
CA SER A 126 -32.96 17.48 20.00
C SER A 126 -32.31 16.23 19.41
N CYS A 127 -32.91 15.04 19.58
CA CYS A 127 -32.39 13.79 19.02
C CYS A 127 -32.38 13.81 17.49
N LYS A 128 -33.39 14.42 16.85
CA LYS A 128 -33.46 14.56 15.39
C LYS A 128 -32.35 15.46 14.85
N MET A 129 -32.10 16.60 15.48
CA MET A 129 -31.03 17.53 15.10
C MET A 129 -29.65 16.85 15.18
N CYS A 130 -29.38 16.13 16.28
CA CYS A 130 -28.13 15.37 16.41
C CYS A 130 -28.01 14.27 15.35
N SER A 131 -29.10 13.54 15.06
CA SER A 131 -29.07 12.43 14.09
C SER A 131 -28.72 12.89 12.67
N ILE A 132 -29.26 14.05 12.25
CA ILE A 132 -29.06 14.57 10.89
C ILE A 132 -27.64 15.13 10.71
N ASN A 133 -27.06 15.73 11.75
CA ASN A 133 -25.74 16.34 11.68
C ASN A 133 -24.58 15.34 11.94
N LEU A 134 -24.78 14.32 12.79
CA LEU A 134 -23.71 13.43 13.23
C LEU A 134 -23.62 12.14 12.41
N PHE A 135 -24.75 11.48 12.12
CA PHE A 135 -24.75 10.14 11.51
C PHE A 135 -24.50 10.22 10.00
N ARG A 136 -23.22 10.19 9.64
CA ARG A 136 -22.72 10.17 8.27
C ARG A 136 -22.04 8.83 7.94
N VAL A 137 -21.98 8.51 6.66
CA VAL A 137 -21.26 7.34 6.15
C VAL A 137 -19.84 7.78 5.81
N PHE A 138 -18.83 7.10 6.35
CA PHE A 138 -17.43 7.39 6.01
C PHE A 138 -17.12 6.93 4.57
N PRO A 139 -16.29 7.67 3.81
CA PRO A 139 -15.81 7.21 2.51
C PRO A 139 -15.07 5.86 2.64
N PRO A 140 -15.18 4.93 1.69
CA PRO A 140 -14.41 3.69 1.72
C PRO A 140 -12.91 4.01 1.67
N LYS A 141 -12.14 3.52 2.65
CA LYS A 141 -10.69 3.70 2.73
C LYS A 141 -10.02 3.06 1.52
N CYS A 142 -9.56 3.87 0.57
CA CYS A 142 -8.75 3.42 -0.55
C CYS A 142 -7.41 2.93 0.00
N ARG A 143 -7.05 1.66 -0.23
CA ARG A 143 -5.70 1.16 0.03
C ARG A 143 -4.73 1.88 -0.91
N SER A 144 -4.11 2.95 -0.42
CA SER A 144 -2.95 3.55 -1.07
C SER A 144 -1.84 2.49 -1.09
N ARG A 145 -1.63 1.88 -2.25
CA ARG A 145 -0.42 1.10 -2.51
C ARG A 145 0.58 2.07 -3.12
N SER A 146 1.18 2.91 -2.28
CA SER A 146 2.39 3.61 -2.66
C SER A 146 3.48 2.56 -2.86
N THR A 147 3.98 2.50 -4.08
CA THR A 147 5.16 1.73 -4.47
C THR A 147 6.38 2.22 -3.71
N GLY A 148 6.92 1.38 -2.83
CA GLY A 148 8.36 1.25 -2.57
C GLY A 148 9.03 2.26 -1.63
N SER A 149 8.90 2.04 -0.33
CA SER A 149 9.98 2.23 0.66
C SER A 149 9.62 1.49 1.95
N GLY A 150 10.60 0.84 2.57
CA GLY A 150 10.43 -0.18 3.61
C GLY A 150 9.64 0.22 4.86
N GLU A 151 9.06 -0.82 5.47
CA GLU A 151 8.69 -0.96 6.89
C GLU A 151 8.52 0.34 7.67
N ASN A 152 7.31 0.93 7.62
CA ASN A 152 6.67 1.72 8.68
C ASN A 152 5.21 2.01 8.26
N GLU A 153 4.35 0.99 8.28
CA GLU A 153 2.90 1.11 8.00
C GLU A 153 2.10 1.76 9.16
N ASN A 154 2.76 2.39 10.14
CA ASN A 154 2.10 2.95 11.34
C ASN A 154 1.93 4.48 11.32
N ASP A 155 2.51 5.20 10.36
CA ASP A 155 2.38 6.67 10.25
C ASP A 155 1.35 7.05 9.18
N ASP A 156 0.11 6.56 9.32
CA ASP A 156 -1.02 7.18 8.62
C ASP A 156 -1.33 8.51 9.31
N GLU A 157 -0.92 9.62 8.70
CA GLU A 157 -1.20 10.98 9.21
C GLU A 157 -2.73 11.17 9.40
N PRO A 158 -3.20 11.61 10.59
CA PRO A 158 -4.63 11.68 10.89
C PRO A 158 -5.33 12.70 9.99
N THR A 159 -6.42 12.27 9.37
CA THR A 159 -7.23 13.15 8.51
C THR A 159 -8.26 13.93 9.35
N PHE A 160 -8.23 15.26 9.28
CA PHE A 160 -9.14 16.13 10.04
C PHE A 160 -10.39 16.48 9.24
N ASP A 161 -11.56 16.45 9.89
CA ASP A 161 -12.83 16.78 9.22
C ASP A 161 -12.96 18.31 8.99
N PRO A 162 -13.17 18.79 7.74
CA PRO A 162 -13.34 20.22 7.45
C PRO A 162 -14.53 20.87 8.15
N ALA A 163 -15.56 20.10 8.52
CA ALA A 163 -16.77 20.60 9.18
C ALA A 163 -16.64 20.68 10.72
N TRP A 164 -15.43 20.47 11.27
CA TRP A 164 -15.20 20.32 12.71
C TRP A 164 -15.76 21.46 13.56
N SER A 165 -15.66 22.71 13.10
CA SER A 165 -16.16 23.89 13.84
C SER A 165 -17.66 23.83 14.16
N HIS A 166 -18.46 23.15 13.35
CA HIS A 166 -19.87 22.90 13.59
C HIS A 166 -20.11 21.58 14.32
N LEU A 167 -19.41 20.51 13.93
CA LEU A 167 -19.55 19.19 14.54
C LEU A 167 -19.21 19.22 16.04
N GLN A 168 -18.17 19.97 16.42
CA GLN A 168 -17.79 20.17 17.82
C GLN A 168 -18.96 20.70 18.67
N LEU A 169 -19.69 21.70 18.19
CA LEU A 169 -20.84 22.29 18.90
C LEU A 169 -22.02 21.31 19.00
N VAL A 170 -22.25 20.49 17.97
CA VAL A 170 -23.31 19.46 18.00
C VAL A 170 -22.96 18.35 18.99
N TYR A 171 -21.69 17.93 19.06
CA TYR A 171 -21.22 16.97 20.06
C TYR A 171 -21.30 17.53 21.48
N GLU A 172 -20.89 18.79 21.69
CA GLU A 172 -20.97 19.47 22.98
C GLU A 172 -22.44 19.61 23.44
N PHE A 173 -23.33 19.99 22.52
CA PHE A 173 -24.77 20.02 22.77
C PHE A 173 -25.29 18.64 23.20
N LEU A 174 -24.95 17.58 22.48
CA LEU A 174 -25.39 16.21 22.81
C LEU A 174 -24.87 15.77 24.18
N LEU A 175 -23.60 16.06 24.50
CA LEU A 175 -22.99 15.74 25.79
C LEU A 175 -23.69 16.47 26.95
N LYS A 176 -23.92 17.78 26.82
CA LYS A 176 -24.62 18.60 27.81
C LYS A 176 -26.09 18.19 27.95
N PHE A 177 -26.77 17.90 26.84
CA PHE A 177 -28.16 17.42 26.83
C PHE A 177 -28.30 16.07 27.56
N VAL A 178 -27.43 15.10 27.28
CA VAL A 178 -27.44 13.81 27.97
C VAL A 178 -27.07 13.95 29.44
N THR A 179 -26.18 14.87 29.80
CA THR A 179 -25.75 15.09 31.20
C THR A 179 -26.77 15.88 32.03
N SER A 180 -27.56 16.76 31.39
CA SER A 180 -28.53 17.65 32.06
C SER A 180 -29.50 16.91 33.00
N SER A 181 -29.70 17.44 34.20
CA SER A 181 -30.64 16.91 35.20
C SER A 181 -32.11 17.03 34.75
N SER A 182 -32.41 17.94 33.83
CA SER A 182 -33.76 18.20 33.28
C SER A 182 -34.25 17.11 32.32
N LEU A 183 -33.37 16.21 31.86
CA LEU A 183 -33.70 15.08 30.98
C LEU A 183 -34.10 13.83 31.79
N GLU A 184 -35.39 13.52 31.83
CA GLU A 184 -35.90 12.31 32.48
C GLU A 184 -35.63 11.05 31.63
N ALA A 185 -34.87 10.10 32.17
CA ALA A 185 -34.48 8.86 31.47
C ALA A 185 -35.67 8.01 31.00
N LYS A 186 -36.83 8.09 31.68
CA LYS A 186 -38.05 7.36 31.31
C LYS A 186 -38.70 7.87 30.03
N ALA A 187 -38.63 9.18 29.75
CA ALA A 187 -39.17 9.78 28.54
C ALA A 187 -38.15 9.66 27.39
N ALA A 188 -36.87 9.91 27.67
CA ALA A 188 -35.81 9.92 26.67
C ALA A 188 -35.49 8.54 26.04
N LYS A 189 -35.76 7.42 26.75
CA LYS A 189 -35.53 6.06 26.23
C LYS A 189 -36.28 5.73 24.93
N LYS A 190 -37.36 6.46 24.60
CA LYS A 190 -38.11 6.27 23.34
C LYS A 190 -37.31 6.75 22.12
N TYR A 191 -36.45 7.75 22.32
CA TYR A 191 -35.71 8.43 21.25
C TYR A 191 -34.25 8.00 21.20
N VAL A 192 -33.61 7.81 22.36
CA VAL A 192 -32.29 7.16 22.46
C VAL A 192 -32.51 5.65 22.41
N ASN A 193 -32.85 5.14 21.25
CA ASN A 193 -33.11 3.71 21.03
C ASN A 193 -31.81 2.95 20.69
N ASN A 194 -31.91 1.63 20.52
CA ASN A 194 -30.77 0.79 20.16
C ASN A 194 -30.14 1.17 18.79
N ASP A 195 -30.93 1.68 17.84
CA ASP A 195 -30.42 2.13 16.53
C ASP A 195 -29.54 3.38 16.69
N PHE A 196 -30.02 4.37 17.44
CA PHE A 196 -29.28 5.59 17.76
C PHE A 196 -27.94 5.29 18.45
N ILE A 197 -27.94 4.33 19.38
CA ILE A 197 -26.72 3.88 20.07
C ILE A 197 -25.76 3.15 19.13
N SER A 198 -26.27 2.31 18.22
CA SER A 198 -25.43 1.60 17.25
C SER A 198 -24.71 2.58 16.33
N ARG A 199 -25.42 3.59 15.82
CA ARG A 199 -24.81 4.63 14.98
C ARG A 199 -23.79 5.49 15.71
N ILE A 200 -23.96 5.75 17.01
CA ILE A 200 -22.91 6.41 17.83
C ILE A 200 -21.66 5.55 17.91
N ILE A 201 -21.81 4.23 18.06
CA ILE A 201 -20.68 3.30 18.13
C ILE A 201 -20.00 3.21 16.76
N ASP A 202 -20.75 3.18 15.66
CA ASP A 202 -20.19 3.13 14.29
C ASP A 202 -19.35 4.39 13.98
N LEU A 203 -19.71 5.56 14.53
CA LEU A 203 -18.93 6.79 14.37
C LEU A 203 -17.55 6.75 15.03
N LEU A 204 -17.29 5.83 15.96
CA LEU A 204 -15.95 5.64 16.56
C LEU A 204 -14.93 5.11 15.55
N GLU A 205 -15.35 4.72 14.35
CA GLU A 205 -14.44 4.41 13.24
C GLU A 205 -13.78 5.64 12.60
N SER A 206 -14.23 6.86 12.94
CA SER A 206 -13.69 8.12 12.41
C SER A 206 -12.16 8.21 12.49
N ASP A 207 -11.54 8.76 11.44
CA ASP A 207 -10.10 9.03 11.40
C ASP A 207 -9.72 10.26 12.26
N ASP A 208 -10.67 11.15 12.57
CA ASP A 208 -10.42 12.34 13.40
C ASP A 208 -10.39 11.97 14.90
N PRO A 209 -9.23 12.10 15.60
CA PRO A 209 -9.13 11.76 17.02
C PRO A 209 -10.02 12.63 17.91
N ARG A 210 -10.29 13.88 17.53
CA ARG A 210 -11.10 14.82 18.33
C ARG A 210 -12.56 14.36 18.40
N GLU A 211 -13.06 13.79 17.31
CA GLU A 211 -14.41 13.24 17.23
C GLU A 211 -14.55 12.00 18.14
N ARG A 212 -13.56 11.12 18.12
CA ARG A 212 -13.52 9.91 18.94
C ARG A 212 -13.54 10.23 20.44
N ASP A 213 -12.82 11.25 20.88
CA ASP A 213 -12.83 11.70 22.28
C ASP A 213 -14.19 12.25 22.73
N CYS A 214 -14.88 12.99 21.87
CA CYS A 214 -16.23 13.49 22.16
C CYS A 214 -17.23 12.33 22.25
N LEU A 215 -17.19 11.42 21.28
CA LEU A 215 -18.04 10.22 21.25
C LEU A 215 -17.81 9.34 22.48
N LYS A 216 -16.55 9.19 22.91
CA LYS A 216 -16.17 8.48 24.13
C LYS A 216 -16.89 9.03 25.36
N ALA A 217 -16.82 10.34 25.56
CA ALA A 217 -17.47 11.01 26.68
C ALA A 217 -19.00 10.85 26.64
N ILE A 218 -19.60 10.99 25.46
CA ILE A 218 -21.06 10.86 25.26
C ILE A 218 -21.53 9.43 25.56
N LEU A 219 -20.86 8.43 24.98
CA LEU A 219 -21.22 7.02 25.15
C LEU A 219 -21.08 6.58 26.61
N HIS A 220 -20.04 7.03 27.32
CA HIS A 220 -19.88 6.78 28.76
C HIS A 220 -21.03 7.39 29.59
N ARG A 221 -21.46 8.63 29.30
CA ARG A 221 -22.59 9.27 29.99
C ARG A 221 -23.93 8.58 29.67
N ILE A 222 -24.14 8.14 28.42
CA ILE A 222 -25.31 7.35 28.03
C ILE A 222 -25.34 6.03 28.81
N TYR A 223 -24.22 5.32 28.89
CA TYR A 223 -24.11 4.07 29.64
C TYR A 223 -24.43 4.26 31.13
N GLY A 224 -23.94 5.34 31.74
CA GLY A 224 -24.22 5.71 33.13
C GLY A 224 -25.71 5.98 33.39
N LYS A 225 -26.32 6.85 32.59
CA LYS A 225 -27.68 7.38 32.81
C LYS A 225 -28.80 6.43 32.34
N PHE A 226 -28.62 5.73 31.22
CA PHE A 226 -29.64 4.87 30.63
C PHE A 226 -29.37 3.39 30.92
N MET A 227 -29.70 2.96 32.14
CA MET A 227 -29.43 1.58 32.60
C MET A 227 -30.03 0.49 31.70
N ILE A 228 -31.15 0.77 31.02
CA ILE A 228 -31.85 -0.19 30.16
C ILE A 228 -31.03 -0.61 28.92
N HIS A 229 -30.17 0.28 28.40
CA HIS A 229 -29.37 0.03 27.21
C HIS A 229 -28.00 -0.60 27.51
N ARG A 230 -27.60 -0.72 28.79
CA ARG A 230 -26.28 -1.27 29.16
C ARG A 230 -25.99 -2.66 28.57
N PRO A 231 -26.91 -3.64 28.58
CA PRO A 231 -26.65 -4.94 27.97
C PRO A 231 -26.44 -4.84 26.45
N PHE A 232 -27.20 -3.96 25.79
CA PHE A 232 -27.09 -3.71 24.36
C PHE A 232 -25.75 -3.07 24.00
N ILE A 233 -25.35 -2.01 24.72
CA ILE A 233 -24.05 -1.35 24.54
C ILE A 233 -22.91 -2.35 24.71
N ARG A 234 -22.91 -3.15 25.79
CA ARG A 234 -21.89 -4.19 25.99
C ARG A 234 -21.85 -5.17 24.83
N LYS A 235 -23.00 -5.64 24.34
CA LYS A 235 -23.08 -6.54 23.19
C LYS A 235 -22.52 -5.89 21.91
N CYS A 236 -22.82 -4.62 21.65
CA CYS A 236 -22.29 -3.92 20.47
C CYS A 236 -20.78 -3.74 20.56
N ILE A 237 -20.26 -3.27 21.70
CA ILE A 237 -18.80 -3.14 21.93
C ILE A 237 -18.11 -4.50 21.78
N SER A 238 -18.68 -5.57 22.35
CA SER A 238 -18.13 -6.92 22.18
C SER A 238 -18.11 -7.38 20.72
N ASN A 239 -19.14 -7.03 19.94
CA ASN A 239 -19.19 -7.35 18.52
C ASN A 239 -18.13 -6.56 17.74
N VAL A 240 -17.91 -5.28 18.04
CA VAL A 240 -16.86 -4.47 17.42
C VAL A 240 -15.49 -5.09 17.70
N PHE A 241 -15.18 -5.45 18.95
CA PHE A 241 -13.92 -6.11 19.27
C PHE A 241 -13.77 -7.48 18.58
N TYR A 242 -14.84 -8.27 18.49
CA TYR A 242 -14.81 -9.55 17.79
C TYR A 242 -14.52 -9.37 16.29
N ARG A 243 -15.22 -8.42 15.63
CA ARG A 243 -14.96 -8.06 14.23
C ARG A 243 -13.55 -7.53 14.03
N PHE A 244 -13.06 -6.70 14.95
CA PHE A 244 -11.70 -6.17 14.89
C PHE A 244 -10.63 -7.27 14.94
N VAL A 245 -10.76 -8.22 15.87
CA VAL A 245 -9.78 -9.31 16.04
C VAL A 245 -9.83 -10.34 14.91
N PHE A 246 -11.00 -10.64 14.35
CA PHE A 246 -11.19 -11.76 13.41
C PHE A 246 -11.51 -11.36 11.97
N GLU A 247 -12.04 -10.16 11.70
CA GLU A 247 -12.50 -9.73 10.36
C GLU A 247 -11.66 -8.57 9.78
N VAL A 248 -11.53 -7.46 10.50
CA VAL A 248 -11.11 -6.17 9.91
C VAL A 248 -9.62 -5.82 10.14
N GLU A 249 -9.01 -6.31 11.22
CA GLU A 249 -7.62 -6.02 11.67
C GLU A 249 -7.24 -4.52 11.85
N LYS A 250 -8.08 -3.58 11.42
CA LYS A 250 -7.91 -2.12 11.58
C LYS A 250 -9.24 -1.49 12.01
N HIS A 251 -9.24 -0.81 13.16
CA HIS A 251 -10.36 -0.01 13.64
C HIS A 251 -9.80 1.10 14.53
N ASN A 252 -10.11 2.36 14.24
CA ASN A 252 -9.46 3.49 14.91
C ASN A 252 -9.90 3.63 16.37
N GLY A 253 -11.20 3.48 16.66
CA GLY A 253 -11.78 3.71 18.00
C GLY A 253 -11.61 2.61 19.06
N ILE A 254 -10.67 1.67 18.90
CA ILE A 254 -10.53 0.52 19.82
C ILE A 254 -10.04 0.97 21.21
N ALA A 255 -9.11 1.93 21.26
CA ALA A 255 -8.58 2.47 22.51
C ALA A 255 -9.70 3.13 23.35
N GLU A 256 -10.51 3.97 22.73
CA GLU A 256 -11.61 4.69 23.38
C GLU A 256 -12.72 3.74 23.85
N LEU A 257 -13.02 2.71 23.06
CA LEU A 257 -13.96 1.68 23.46
C LEU A 257 -13.46 0.88 24.68
N LEU A 258 -12.16 0.59 24.74
CA LEU A 258 -11.55 -0.07 25.89
C LEU A 258 -11.55 0.82 27.14
N GLU A 259 -11.33 2.13 27.03
CA GLU A 259 -11.45 3.06 28.17
C GLU A 259 -12.86 3.05 28.78
N ILE A 260 -13.89 3.11 27.93
CA ILE A 260 -15.28 3.00 28.38
C ILE A 260 -15.49 1.63 29.02
N PHE A 261 -15.02 0.56 28.38
CA PHE A 261 -15.20 -0.79 28.89
C PHE A 261 -14.46 -1.02 30.22
N GLY A 262 -13.33 -0.36 30.46
CA GLY A 262 -12.65 -0.33 31.75
C GLY A 262 -13.56 0.16 32.87
N SER A 263 -14.26 1.28 32.67
CA SER A 263 -15.25 1.77 33.65
C SER A 263 -16.45 0.82 33.85
N VAL A 264 -16.83 0.11 32.77
CA VAL A 264 -17.91 -0.89 32.79
C VAL A 264 -17.52 -2.08 33.65
N ILE A 265 -16.26 -2.55 33.56
CA ILE A 265 -15.72 -3.67 34.32
C ILE A 265 -15.67 -3.33 35.81
N THR A 266 -15.25 -2.12 36.18
CA THR A 266 -15.21 -1.68 37.59
C THR A 266 -16.58 -1.84 38.25
N GLY A 267 -17.65 -1.56 37.49
CA GLY A 267 -19.04 -1.67 37.90
C GLY A 267 -19.64 -3.09 37.89
N PHE A 268 -18.88 -4.13 37.50
CA PHE A 268 -19.36 -5.51 37.59
C PHE A 268 -19.51 -5.95 39.05
N ALA A 269 -20.62 -6.65 39.31
CA ALA A 269 -20.85 -7.28 40.61
C ALA A 269 -19.91 -8.47 40.80
N PHE A 270 -19.43 -8.67 42.03
CA PHE A 270 -18.67 -9.83 42.43
C PHE A 270 -19.61 -10.89 43.06
N PRO A 271 -19.49 -12.19 42.74
CA PRO A 271 -18.56 -12.80 41.78
C PRO A 271 -18.93 -12.50 40.30
N LEU A 272 -17.93 -12.53 39.41
CA LEU A 272 -18.13 -12.29 37.99
C LEU A 272 -19.07 -13.34 37.39
N LYS A 273 -20.05 -12.87 36.60
CA LYS A 273 -20.94 -13.74 35.83
C LYS A 273 -20.17 -14.47 34.74
N GLU A 274 -20.65 -15.67 34.38
CA GLU A 274 -20.05 -16.49 33.32
C GLU A 274 -19.97 -15.75 31.97
N GLU A 275 -20.96 -14.92 31.64
CA GLU A 275 -20.94 -14.06 30.44
C GLU A 275 -19.72 -13.12 30.41
N HIS A 276 -19.26 -12.63 31.56
CA HIS A 276 -18.11 -11.72 31.65
C HIS A 276 -16.78 -12.49 31.58
N LYS A 277 -16.75 -13.74 32.05
CA LYS A 277 -15.60 -14.65 31.92
C LYS A 277 -15.42 -15.11 30.48
N VAL A 278 -16.51 -15.47 29.81
CA VAL A 278 -16.49 -15.83 28.37
C VAL A 278 -16.01 -14.64 27.54
N PHE A 279 -16.46 -13.43 27.86
CA PHE A 279 -15.96 -12.22 27.20
C PHE A 279 -14.45 -12.03 27.40
N PHE A 280 -13.96 -12.21 28.63
CA PHE A 280 -12.53 -12.16 28.93
C PHE A 280 -11.73 -13.17 28.08
N TRP A 281 -12.15 -14.44 28.05
CA TRP A 281 -11.44 -15.48 27.30
C TRP A 281 -11.53 -15.36 25.78
N ARG A 282 -12.69 -14.95 25.25
CA ARG A 282 -12.96 -14.96 23.80
C ARG A 282 -12.68 -13.63 23.10
N VAL A 283 -12.60 -12.53 23.84
CA VAL A 283 -12.46 -11.18 23.26
C VAL A 283 -11.24 -10.45 23.81
N LEU A 284 -11.12 -10.27 25.14
CA LEU A 284 -10.01 -9.50 25.71
C LEU A 284 -8.63 -10.17 25.51
N ILE A 285 -8.50 -11.46 25.78
CA ILE A 285 -7.21 -12.16 25.54
C ILE A 285 -6.84 -12.11 24.04
N PRO A 286 -7.73 -12.44 23.08
CA PRO A 286 -7.42 -12.34 21.65
C PRO A 286 -7.16 -10.92 21.11
N LEU A 287 -7.54 -9.84 21.81
CA LEU A 287 -7.20 -8.46 21.41
C LEU A 287 -5.69 -8.18 21.40
N HIS A 288 -4.89 -9.06 21.98
CA HIS A 288 -3.44 -9.00 21.89
C HIS A 288 -2.88 -9.58 20.57
N LYS A 289 -3.70 -10.22 19.73
CA LYS A 289 -3.29 -10.83 18.45
C LYS A 289 -2.95 -9.81 17.34
N PRO A 290 -3.73 -8.72 17.10
CA PRO A 290 -3.48 -7.78 16.00
C PRO A 290 -2.10 -7.10 16.05
N LYS A 291 -1.64 -6.60 14.89
CA LYS A 291 -0.35 -5.90 14.75
C LYS A 291 -0.37 -4.50 15.37
N SER A 292 -1.52 -3.82 15.34
CA SER A 292 -1.76 -2.46 15.83
C SER A 292 -1.92 -2.33 17.35
N ILE A 293 -1.49 -3.34 18.12
CA ILE A 293 -1.65 -3.37 19.59
C ILE A 293 -1.06 -2.14 20.28
N GLY A 294 0.01 -1.56 19.73
CA GLY A 294 0.68 -0.38 20.32
C GLY A 294 -0.24 0.83 20.52
N VAL A 295 -1.30 0.97 19.72
CA VAL A 295 -2.24 2.11 19.80
C VAL A 295 -3.18 2.02 21.02
N TYR A 296 -3.49 0.81 21.49
CA TYR A 296 -4.50 0.58 22.53
C TYR A 296 -4.00 -0.31 23.69
N PHE A 297 -2.70 -0.60 23.73
CA PHE A 297 -2.10 -1.53 24.68
C PHE A 297 -2.31 -1.11 26.14
N GLN A 298 -2.10 0.18 26.46
CA GLN A 298 -2.29 0.69 27.83
C GLN A 298 -3.73 0.49 28.32
N GLN A 299 -4.71 0.80 27.47
CA GLN A 299 -6.14 0.64 27.77
C GLN A 299 -6.54 -0.83 27.92
N LEU A 300 -5.94 -1.72 27.12
CA LEU A 300 -6.15 -3.16 27.21
C LEU A 300 -5.59 -3.73 28.52
N SER A 301 -4.33 -3.42 28.87
CA SER A 301 -3.71 -3.86 30.12
C SER A 301 -4.55 -3.41 31.32
N TYR A 302 -5.02 -2.16 31.33
CA TYR A 302 -5.92 -1.66 32.37
C TYR A 302 -7.21 -2.49 32.52
N CYS A 303 -7.86 -2.85 31.40
CA CYS A 303 -9.06 -3.71 31.44
C CYS A 303 -8.75 -5.11 31.98
N VAL A 304 -7.63 -5.68 31.55
CA VAL A 304 -7.19 -7.02 31.94
C VAL A 304 -6.86 -7.08 33.43
N ASN A 305 -6.11 -6.12 33.95
CA ASN A 305 -5.75 -6.01 35.36
C ASN A 305 -7.00 -5.90 36.25
N GLN A 306 -8.01 -5.11 35.84
CA GLN A 306 -9.28 -5.06 36.58
C GLN A 306 -10.00 -6.41 36.67
N TYR A 307 -9.94 -7.23 35.61
CA TYR A 307 -10.53 -8.57 35.65
C TYR A 307 -9.77 -9.49 36.63
N VAL A 308 -8.44 -9.38 36.66
CA VAL A 308 -7.58 -10.15 37.57
C VAL A 308 -7.79 -9.73 39.02
N GLU A 309 -7.89 -8.43 39.31
CA GLU A 309 -8.20 -7.91 40.65
C GLU A 309 -9.55 -8.42 41.17
N LYS A 310 -10.57 -8.47 40.30
CA LYS A 310 -11.90 -8.96 40.66
C LYS A 310 -11.92 -10.48 40.88
N GLU A 311 -11.20 -11.25 40.08
CA GLU A 311 -11.12 -12.71 40.22
C GLU A 311 -9.71 -13.24 39.90
N PRO A 312 -8.83 -13.38 40.93
CA PRO A 312 -7.43 -13.77 40.75
C PRO A 312 -7.20 -15.12 40.05
N LYS A 313 -8.20 -16.00 40.04
CA LYS A 313 -8.15 -17.29 39.32
C LYS A 313 -8.04 -17.13 37.80
N LEU A 314 -8.40 -15.97 37.26
CA LEU A 314 -8.30 -15.69 35.83
C LEU A 314 -6.86 -15.39 35.38
N ALA A 315 -5.95 -15.05 36.31
CA ALA A 315 -4.55 -14.74 36.00
C ALA A 315 -3.82 -15.90 35.30
N SER A 316 -4.04 -17.15 35.72
CA SER A 316 -3.42 -18.32 35.09
C SER A 316 -3.89 -18.52 33.65
N HIS A 317 -5.17 -18.25 33.36
CA HIS A 317 -5.75 -18.34 32.03
C HIS A 317 -5.24 -17.22 31.11
N LEU A 318 -5.05 -16.03 31.66
CA LEU A 318 -4.48 -14.89 30.95
C LEU A 318 -3.04 -15.15 30.52
N ILE A 319 -2.17 -15.57 31.43
CA ILE A 319 -0.76 -15.88 31.12
C ILE A 319 -0.67 -16.99 30.06
N GLN A 320 -1.47 -18.05 30.18
CA GLN A 320 -1.54 -19.08 29.13
C GLN A 320 -2.03 -18.53 27.79
N GLY A 321 -2.97 -17.59 27.81
CA GLY A 321 -3.45 -16.87 26.63
C GLY A 321 -2.38 -16.01 25.97
N LEU A 322 -1.64 -15.21 26.75
CA LEU A 322 -0.53 -14.38 26.27
C LEU A 322 0.58 -15.25 25.67
N LEU A 323 0.97 -16.33 26.34
CA LEU A 323 1.96 -17.28 25.84
C LEU A 323 1.54 -17.98 24.54
N LYS A 324 0.23 -18.18 24.33
CA LYS A 324 -0.33 -18.73 23.08
C LYS A 324 -0.26 -17.72 21.92
N TYR A 325 -0.39 -16.42 22.20
CA TYR A 325 -0.34 -15.36 21.20
C TYR A 325 1.01 -14.61 21.17
N TRP A 326 2.06 -15.20 21.74
CA TRP A 326 3.37 -14.59 21.84
C TRP A 326 3.96 -14.26 20.44
N PRO A 327 4.48 -13.05 20.20
CA PRO A 327 5.05 -12.65 18.92
C PRO A 327 6.38 -13.34 18.70
N VAL A 328 6.72 -13.61 17.44
CA VAL A 328 8.03 -14.19 17.08
C VAL A 328 8.79 -13.28 16.09
N THR A 329 8.11 -12.30 15.51
CA THR A 329 8.65 -11.46 14.42
C THR A 329 8.67 -9.97 14.74
N ASN A 330 8.07 -9.51 15.84
CA ASN A 330 8.00 -8.09 16.21
C ASN A 330 8.48 -7.91 17.65
N SER A 331 9.68 -7.36 17.81
CA SER A 331 10.34 -7.21 19.10
C SER A 331 9.66 -6.17 20.00
N GLN A 332 9.13 -5.07 19.45
CA GLN A 332 8.38 -4.07 20.24
C GLN A 332 7.16 -4.69 20.92
N LYS A 333 6.47 -5.59 20.23
CA LYS A 333 5.33 -6.33 20.78
C LYS A 333 5.75 -7.32 21.86
N GLU A 334 6.92 -7.94 21.73
CA GLU A 334 7.48 -8.81 22.77
C GLU A 334 7.79 -8.03 24.05
N VAL A 335 8.35 -6.82 23.92
CA VAL A 335 8.59 -5.91 25.05
C VAL A 335 7.27 -5.52 25.75
N MET A 336 6.22 -5.21 24.99
CA MET A 336 4.89 -4.91 25.54
C MET A 336 4.34 -6.08 26.36
N PHE A 337 4.40 -7.31 25.81
CA PHE A 337 3.94 -8.49 26.54
C PHE A 337 4.75 -8.80 27.79
N LEU A 338 6.06 -8.59 27.76
CA LEU A 338 6.90 -8.73 28.97
C LEU A 338 6.46 -7.73 30.05
N GLY A 339 6.11 -6.50 29.67
CA GLY A 339 5.55 -5.50 30.58
C GLY A 339 4.21 -5.93 31.20
N GLU A 340 3.27 -6.44 30.41
CA GLU A 340 1.98 -6.90 30.95
C GLU A 340 2.13 -8.11 31.87
N VAL A 341 3.02 -9.05 31.51
CA VAL A 341 3.35 -10.21 32.36
C VAL A 341 3.94 -9.76 33.70
N GLU A 342 4.80 -8.74 33.72
CA GLU A 342 5.34 -8.16 34.95
C GLU A 342 4.22 -7.68 35.87
N GLU A 343 3.31 -6.85 35.37
CA GLU A 343 2.16 -6.32 36.12
C GLU A 343 1.26 -7.44 36.68
N ILE A 344 0.99 -8.49 35.89
CA ILE A 344 0.17 -9.62 36.34
C ILE A 344 0.88 -10.43 37.42
N LEU A 345 2.20 -10.61 37.32
CA LEU A 345 3.00 -11.36 38.29
C LEU A 345 3.08 -10.66 39.65
N GLU A 346 2.91 -9.34 39.72
CA GLU A 346 2.82 -8.63 41.00
C GLU A 346 1.53 -8.96 41.78
N VAL A 347 0.44 -9.24 41.06
CA VAL A 347 -0.90 -9.45 41.65
C VAL A 347 -1.26 -10.94 41.77
N ILE A 348 -0.48 -11.85 41.17
CA ILE A 348 -0.80 -13.28 41.13
C ILE A 348 -0.64 -13.97 42.49
N SER A 349 -1.58 -14.85 42.83
CA SER A 349 -1.45 -15.73 43.99
C SER A 349 -0.52 -16.92 43.72
N MET A 350 0.21 -17.38 44.74
CA MET A 350 1.17 -18.50 44.63
C MET A 350 0.57 -19.77 43.99
N ASN A 351 -0.67 -20.12 44.34
CA ASN A 351 -1.35 -21.32 43.82
C ASN A 351 -1.64 -21.24 42.32
N GLU A 352 -1.91 -20.05 41.79
CA GLU A 352 -2.15 -19.85 40.35
C GLU A 352 -0.82 -19.73 39.59
N PHE A 353 0.20 -19.13 40.19
CA PHE A 353 1.55 -19.04 39.63
C PHE A 353 2.16 -20.42 39.35
N GLN A 354 2.01 -21.37 40.28
CA GLN A 354 2.52 -22.74 40.11
C GLN A 354 1.97 -23.47 38.87
N LYS A 355 0.78 -23.09 38.38
CA LYS A 355 0.18 -23.69 37.17
C LYS A 355 0.81 -23.19 35.88
N VAL A 356 1.46 -22.02 35.90
CA VAL A 356 1.98 -21.33 34.71
C VAL A 356 3.48 -21.11 34.72
N MET A 357 4.15 -21.29 35.86
CA MET A 357 5.58 -21.00 36.02
C MET A 357 6.48 -21.71 34.99
N VAL A 358 6.25 -22.99 34.68
CA VAL A 358 7.08 -23.72 33.71
C VAL A 358 6.99 -23.15 32.29
N PRO A 359 5.81 -23.06 31.64
CA PRO A 359 5.71 -22.51 30.30
C PRO A 359 6.09 -21.03 30.23
N LEU A 360 5.86 -20.25 31.30
CA LEU A 360 6.24 -18.84 31.37
C LEU A 360 7.76 -18.67 31.39
N PHE A 361 8.47 -19.30 32.33
CA PHE A 361 9.92 -19.16 32.43
C PHE A 361 10.66 -19.86 31.28
N CYS A 362 10.06 -20.88 30.66
CA CYS A 362 10.54 -21.38 29.37
C CYS A 362 10.50 -20.29 28.30
N ARG A 363 9.45 -19.45 28.22
CA ARG A 363 9.40 -18.35 27.25
C ARG A 363 10.38 -17.24 27.61
N ILE A 364 10.47 -16.84 28.87
CA ILE A 364 11.42 -15.82 29.35
C ILE A 364 12.87 -16.25 29.04
N ARG A 365 13.20 -17.54 29.19
CA ARG A 365 14.49 -18.12 28.78
C ARG A 365 14.82 -17.83 27.30
N HIS A 366 13.85 -17.94 26.40
CA HIS A 366 14.06 -17.64 24.98
C HIS A 366 14.20 -16.13 24.73
N CYS A 367 13.55 -15.28 25.52
CA CYS A 367 13.66 -13.82 25.41
C CYS A 367 15.04 -13.33 25.88
N ILE A 368 15.58 -13.94 26.93
CA ILE A 368 16.97 -13.71 27.39
C ILE A 368 17.95 -14.09 26.27
N ASN A 369 17.73 -15.23 25.62
CA ASN A 369 18.56 -15.73 24.52
C ASN A 369 18.09 -15.26 23.13
N SER A 370 17.40 -14.12 23.03
CA SER A 370 16.91 -13.63 21.74
C SER A 370 18.09 -13.11 20.90
N TYR A 371 18.61 -13.97 20.00
CA TYR A 371 19.73 -13.67 19.10
C TYR A 371 19.22 -13.50 17.66
N HIS A 372 18.76 -12.30 17.28
CA HIS A 372 18.74 -11.97 15.86
C HIS A 372 20.07 -11.26 15.50
N PHE A 373 20.95 -12.06 14.89
CA PHE A 373 22.31 -11.80 14.39
C PHE A 373 23.44 -11.64 15.41
N GLN A 374 24.02 -12.77 15.83
CA GLN A 374 25.47 -12.86 16.05
C GLN A 374 26.15 -13.04 14.68
N VAL A 375 26.40 -11.93 13.99
CA VAL A 375 27.31 -11.91 12.84
C VAL A 375 28.46 -11.04 13.25
N ASN A 376 29.64 -11.65 13.31
CA ASN A 376 30.90 -10.96 13.49
C ASN A 376 31.01 -9.87 12.39
N PRO A 377 31.48 -8.64 12.68
CA PRO A 377 31.54 -7.54 11.70
C PRO A 377 32.27 -7.87 10.39
N SER A 378 33.06 -8.94 10.35
CA SER A 378 33.80 -9.43 9.19
C SER A 378 32.97 -10.15 8.10
N ILE A 379 31.68 -10.46 8.31
CA ILE A 379 30.85 -11.20 7.33
C ILE A 379 30.04 -10.29 6.41
N PHE A 380 29.77 -9.03 6.78
CA PHE A 380 28.93 -8.15 5.95
C PHE A 380 29.67 -7.60 4.73
N ASP A 381 30.99 -7.35 4.86
CA ASP A 381 31.81 -6.82 3.76
C ASP A 381 32.10 -7.85 2.66
N LEU A 382 32.12 -9.14 2.99
CA LEU A 382 32.28 -10.23 2.02
C LEU A 382 31.00 -10.50 1.21
N LEU A 383 29.82 -10.20 1.77
CA LEU A 383 28.53 -10.32 1.06
C LEU A 383 28.38 -9.27 -0.06
N HIS A 384 29.03 -8.11 0.08
CA HIS A 384 28.98 -7.06 -0.95
C HIS A 384 29.90 -7.35 -2.15
N LEU A 385 30.96 -8.16 -1.99
CA LEU A 385 31.82 -8.57 -3.11
C LEU A 385 31.29 -9.82 -3.85
N PHE A 386 30.71 -10.80 -3.14
CA PHE A 386 30.26 -12.05 -3.76
C PHE A 386 28.99 -11.91 -4.62
N VAL A 387 28.13 -10.94 -4.32
CA VAL A 387 26.93 -10.63 -5.13
C VAL A 387 27.29 -10.00 -6.49
N SER A 388 28.53 -9.58 -6.70
CA SER A 388 28.95 -8.92 -7.94
C SER A 388 29.46 -9.86 -9.06
N SER A 389 29.69 -11.16 -8.80
CA SER A 389 30.35 -12.03 -9.81
C SER A 389 29.73 -13.41 -10.09
N SER A 390 28.75 -13.89 -9.31
CA SER A 390 28.19 -15.23 -9.52
C SER A 390 26.69 -15.31 -9.22
N CYS A 391 25.86 -14.66 -10.03
CA CYS A 391 24.41 -14.86 -9.98
C CYS A 391 23.81 -14.87 -11.40
N SER A 392 24.10 -15.95 -12.13
CA SER A 392 23.24 -16.48 -13.17
C SER A 392 22.71 -17.79 -12.61
N VAL A 393 21.39 -17.99 -12.59
CA VAL A 393 20.69 -19.18 -12.05
C VAL A 393 20.44 -19.10 -10.53
N ILE A 394 19.24 -18.62 -10.15
CA ILE A 394 18.29 -19.27 -9.21
C ILE A 394 16.96 -18.49 -9.32
N HIS A 395 15.89 -19.23 -9.62
CA HIS A 395 14.51 -18.73 -9.69
C HIS A 395 13.97 -18.42 -8.28
N TYR A 396 13.35 -17.26 -8.12
CA TYR A 396 12.57 -16.90 -6.93
C TYR A 396 11.19 -17.57 -7.00
N ASP A 397 10.98 -18.62 -6.21
CA ASP A 397 9.67 -18.94 -5.65
C ASP A 397 9.83 -19.83 -4.41
N GLY A 398 9.37 -19.33 -3.25
CA GLY A 398 9.07 -20.13 -2.06
C GLY A 398 10.25 -20.78 -1.31
N MET A 399 11.06 -20.01 -0.58
CA MET A 399 11.92 -20.58 0.45
C MET A 399 11.19 -20.72 1.80
N CYS A 400 10.90 -21.96 2.19
CA CYS A 400 10.62 -22.35 3.58
C CYS A 400 11.88 -22.14 4.44
N ASN A 401 11.69 -21.78 5.71
CA ASN A 401 12.70 -21.58 6.79
C ASN A 401 13.76 -22.71 6.98
N ILE A 402 13.67 -23.80 6.23
CA ILE A 402 14.64 -24.89 6.20
C ILE A 402 15.80 -24.56 5.24
N CYS A 403 15.57 -23.83 4.15
CA CYS A 403 16.63 -23.51 3.17
C CYS A 403 17.62 -22.47 3.70
N VAL A 404 17.15 -21.52 4.53
CA VAL A 404 18.01 -20.53 5.18
C VAL A 404 18.97 -21.20 6.18
N ASN A 405 18.53 -22.25 6.86
CA ASN A 405 19.38 -22.97 7.81
C ASN A 405 20.34 -23.98 7.13
N ILE A 406 20.06 -24.43 5.90
CA ILE A 406 20.94 -25.37 5.18
C ILE A 406 22.08 -24.65 4.47
N ILE A 407 21.86 -23.43 3.97
CA ILE A 407 22.92 -22.63 3.32
C ILE A 407 23.96 -22.14 4.34
N VAL A 408 23.56 -21.93 5.60
CA VAL A 408 24.43 -21.39 6.66
C VAL A 408 25.41 -22.43 7.23
N ILE A 409 25.20 -23.73 7.02
CA ILE A 409 26.03 -24.78 7.62
C ILE A 409 27.22 -25.19 6.71
N TYR A 410 27.17 -24.94 5.40
CA TYR A 410 28.16 -25.46 4.45
C TYR A 410 29.42 -24.60 4.23
N VAL A 411 29.51 -23.40 4.80
CA VAL A 411 30.62 -22.46 4.55
C VAL A 411 31.34 -22.09 5.85
N TYR A 412 31.66 -23.09 6.67
CA TYR A 412 32.21 -22.88 8.03
C TYR A 412 33.66 -23.36 8.22
N ASP A 413 34.40 -23.78 7.18
CA ASP A 413 35.70 -24.45 7.41
C ASP A 413 36.96 -23.82 6.79
N GLU A 414 36.92 -22.65 6.15
CA GLU A 414 38.15 -21.98 5.71
C GLU A 414 38.16 -20.48 5.97
N VAL A 415 39.33 -19.97 6.34
CA VAL A 415 39.75 -18.56 6.50
C VAL A 415 39.68 -18.01 7.95
N LYS A 416 40.76 -18.31 8.70
CA LYS A 416 41.27 -17.49 9.80
C LYS A 416 42.22 -16.43 9.22
N ASP A 417 42.29 -15.29 9.90
CA ASP A 417 43.20 -14.13 9.70
C ASP A 417 42.60 -12.98 8.87
N TYR A 418 42.24 -11.88 9.54
CA TYR A 418 42.67 -10.49 9.29
C TYR A 418 41.80 -9.49 10.12
N ASP A 419 42.47 -8.55 10.79
CA ASP A 419 41.91 -7.49 11.63
C ASP A 419 41.55 -6.21 10.83
N SER A 420 40.73 -5.36 11.45
CA SER A 420 40.46 -3.93 11.20
C SER A 420 39.20 -3.55 10.39
N THR A 421 38.21 -2.96 11.07
CA THR A 421 37.75 -1.54 10.95
C THR A 421 36.43 -1.35 11.72
N GLU A 422 36.44 -0.50 12.76
CA GLU A 422 35.25 0.08 13.41
C GLU A 422 34.87 1.36 12.67
N GLU A 423 33.56 1.63 12.46
CA GLU A 423 32.89 2.97 12.37
C GLU A 423 31.54 3.03 11.59
N ALA A 424 30.79 1.92 11.39
CA ALA A 424 29.52 1.96 10.63
C ALA A 424 28.27 1.37 11.33
N PHE A 425 28.19 1.33 12.67
CA PHE A 425 27.25 0.44 13.37
C PHE A 425 26.06 1.04 14.15
N ASP A 426 25.65 2.30 13.93
CA ASP A 426 24.73 2.96 14.88
C ASP A 426 23.26 3.21 14.47
N PHE A 427 22.76 2.76 13.32
CA PHE A 427 21.41 3.21 12.88
C PHE A 427 20.35 2.15 12.52
N ALA A 428 20.56 0.84 12.76
CA ALA A 428 19.53 -0.16 12.41
C ALA A 428 19.29 -1.34 13.40
N TYR A 429 20.00 -1.43 14.55
CA TYR A 429 20.06 -2.69 15.33
C TYR A 429 19.46 -2.68 16.75
N LEU A 430 18.75 -1.61 17.15
CA LEU A 430 18.18 -1.47 18.51
C LEU A 430 17.03 -2.43 18.93
N PRO A 431 16.11 -2.92 18.06
CA PRO A 431 14.82 -3.45 18.54
C PRO A 431 14.88 -4.76 19.35
N TYR A 432 15.85 -5.64 19.10
CA TYR A 432 15.97 -6.94 19.78
C TYR A 432 16.81 -6.88 21.06
N LEU A 433 17.75 -5.92 21.13
CA LEU A 433 18.51 -5.61 22.34
C LEU A 433 17.55 -5.25 23.51
N LEU A 434 16.52 -4.48 23.20
CA LEU A 434 15.47 -4.07 24.14
C LEU A 434 14.67 -5.26 24.74
N VAL A 435 14.56 -6.40 24.03
CA VAL A 435 13.81 -7.57 24.52
C VAL A 435 14.59 -8.30 25.60
N ALA A 436 15.87 -8.59 25.35
CA ALA A 436 16.74 -9.27 26.31
C ALA A 436 16.97 -8.38 27.55
N GLU A 437 17.17 -7.08 27.33
CA GLU A 437 17.24 -6.09 28.42
C GLU A 437 15.96 -6.08 29.26
N ARG A 438 14.78 -5.91 28.64
CA ARG A 438 13.50 -5.88 29.37
C ARG A 438 13.22 -7.19 30.11
N ALA A 439 13.57 -8.34 29.54
CA ALA A 439 13.44 -9.63 30.20
C ALA A 439 14.31 -9.69 31.47
N LEU A 440 15.59 -9.32 31.39
CA LEU A 440 16.50 -9.31 32.54
C LEU A 440 16.07 -8.33 33.63
N PHE A 441 15.40 -7.23 33.28
CA PHE A 441 14.84 -6.28 34.25
C PHE A 441 13.73 -6.85 35.14
N LEU A 442 13.06 -7.94 34.75
CA LEU A 442 12.02 -8.59 35.58
C LEU A 442 12.54 -9.02 36.95
N TRP A 443 13.84 -9.29 37.07
CA TRP A 443 14.49 -9.70 38.30
C TRP A 443 14.75 -8.56 39.29
N ASN A 444 14.51 -7.30 38.90
CA ASN A 444 14.58 -6.17 39.83
C ASN A 444 13.31 -6.04 40.71
N ASN A 445 12.26 -6.81 40.40
CA ASN A 445 11.00 -6.76 41.12
C ASN A 445 10.98 -7.75 42.30
N ASP A 446 10.88 -7.23 43.53
CA ASP A 446 10.93 -8.02 44.78
C ASP A 446 9.83 -9.09 44.86
N GLN A 447 8.63 -8.82 44.31
CA GLN A 447 7.53 -9.80 44.32
C GLN A 447 7.85 -10.99 43.41
N ILE A 448 8.40 -10.72 42.22
CA ILE A 448 8.81 -11.76 41.28
C ILE A 448 9.96 -12.60 41.88
N LEU A 449 10.94 -11.95 42.49
CA LEU A 449 12.03 -12.63 43.21
C LEU A 449 11.49 -13.54 44.32
N SER A 450 10.51 -13.08 45.11
CA SER A 450 9.85 -13.89 46.13
C SER A 450 9.17 -15.12 45.53
N LEU A 451 8.40 -14.98 44.44
CA LEU A 451 7.76 -16.10 43.75
C LEU A 451 8.77 -17.13 43.23
N VAL A 452 9.90 -16.66 42.70
CA VAL A 452 11.01 -17.51 42.23
C VAL A 452 11.69 -18.21 43.40
N ALA A 453 11.93 -17.53 44.52
CA ALA A 453 12.57 -18.10 45.71
C ALA A 453 11.81 -19.31 46.28
N HIS A 454 10.47 -19.23 46.29
CA HIS A 454 9.61 -20.31 46.77
C HIS A 454 9.55 -21.50 45.80
N ASN A 455 9.76 -21.29 44.50
CA ASN A 455 9.68 -22.34 43.45
C ASN A 455 11.04 -22.62 42.78
N ARG A 456 12.14 -22.29 43.48
CA ARG A 456 13.51 -22.30 42.92
C ARG A 456 13.96 -23.64 42.35
N GLN A 457 13.49 -24.74 42.93
CA GLN A 457 13.79 -26.11 42.48
C GLN A 457 13.36 -26.38 41.03
N VAL A 458 12.35 -25.66 40.53
CA VAL A 458 11.83 -25.84 39.17
C VAL A 458 12.30 -24.71 38.23
N ILE A 459 12.40 -23.48 38.73
CA ILE A 459 12.67 -22.30 37.88
C ILE A 459 14.16 -22.14 37.57
N LEU A 460 15.06 -22.33 38.56
CA LEU A 460 16.50 -22.14 38.36
C LEU A 460 17.04 -23.04 37.23
N PRO A 461 16.72 -24.36 37.17
CA PRO A 461 17.17 -25.22 36.07
C PRO A 461 16.72 -24.78 34.66
N ILE A 462 15.64 -24.00 34.56
CA ILE A 462 15.13 -23.52 33.26
C ILE A 462 15.90 -22.28 32.81
N VAL A 463 16.15 -21.32 33.71
CA VAL A 463 16.69 -20.00 33.38
C VAL A 463 18.22 -19.97 33.39
N PHE A 464 18.86 -20.69 34.32
CA PHE A 464 20.31 -20.64 34.53
C PHE A 464 21.14 -20.99 33.27
N PRO A 465 20.78 -22.01 32.45
CA PRO A 465 21.49 -22.29 31.21
C PRO A 465 21.48 -21.14 30.19
N ALA A 466 20.40 -20.35 30.16
CA ALA A 466 20.31 -19.17 29.28
C ALA A 466 21.19 -18.01 29.77
N LEU A 467 21.21 -17.77 31.08
CA LEU A 467 22.10 -16.76 31.66
C LEU A 467 23.58 -17.10 31.41
N GLU A 468 23.96 -18.39 31.47
CA GLU A 468 25.32 -18.81 31.18
C GLU A 468 25.69 -18.63 29.70
N ALA A 469 24.77 -18.96 28.78
CA ALA A 469 24.97 -18.74 27.35
C ALA A 469 25.13 -17.26 27.00
N ASN A 470 24.32 -16.38 27.61
CA ASN A 470 24.44 -14.93 27.44
C ASN A 470 25.72 -14.36 28.05
N ALA A 471 26.11 -14.80 29.25
CA ALA A 471 27.32 -14.33 29.92
C ALA A 471 28.60 -14.64 29.11
N GLN A 472 28.58 -15.70 28.31
CA GLN A 472 29.72 -16.11 27.49
C GLN A 472 29.73 -15.49 26.09
N ASN A 473 28.56 -15.22 25.49
CA ASN A 473 28.47 -14.95 24.04
C ASN A 473 27.79 -13.61 23.66
N HIS A 474 27.24 -12.84 24.61
CA HIS A 474 26.52 -11.61 24.26
C HIS A 474 27.49 -10.44 23.99
N TRP A 475 27.36 -9.77 22.85
CA TRP A 475 28.29 -8.71 22.40
C TRP A 475 28.12 -7.37 23.14
N ASN A 476 26.90 -7.06 23.63
CA ASN A 476 26.62 -5.80 24.32
C ASN A 476 26.96 -5.86 25.83
N GLN A 477 27.81 -4.94 26.27
CA GLN A 477 28.30 -4.84 27.66
C GLN A 477 27.19 -4.56 28.70
N ALA A 478 26.15 -3.78 28.37
CA ALA A 478 25.07 -3.45 29.29
C ALA A 478 24.23 -4.70 29.64
N ILE A 479 23.91 -5.52 28.63
CA ILE A 479 23.18 -6.78 28.79
C ILE A 479 24.03 -7.81 29.54
N LEU A 480 25.35 -7.85 29.29
CA LEU A 480 26.27 -8.70 30.07
C LEU A 480 26.26 -8.32 31.55
N ASN A 481 26.35 -7.03 31.88
CA ASN A 481 26.30 -6.56 33.26
C ASN A 481 24.97 -6.93 33.95
N LEU A 482 23.84 -6.74 33.27
CA LEU A 482 22.51 -7.17 33.76
C LEU A 482 22.44 -8.68 33.95
N THR A 483 22.92 -9.47 32.99
CA THR A 483 22.97 -10.94 33.05
C THR A 483 23.81 -11.41 34.25
N MET A 484 24.98 -10.80 34.48
CA MET A 484 25.85 -11.13 35.60
C MET A 484 25.23 -10.77 36.95
N ASN A 485 24.51 -9.64 37.03
CA ASN A 485 23.75 -9.26 38.22
C ASN A 485 22.65 -10.29 38.53
N VAL A 486 21.82 -10.64 37.53
CA VAL A 486 20.76 -11.64 37.71
C VAL A 486 21.32 -13.01 38.08
N ARG A 487 22.41 -13.44 37.42
CA ARG A 487 23.13 -14.68 37.75
C ARG A 487 23.59 -14.68 39.20
N LYS A 488 24.23 -13.59 39.66
CA LYS A 488 24.70 -13.45 41.04
C LYS A 488 23.54 -13.55 42.04
N VAL A 489 22.43 -12.85 41.78
CA VAL A 489 21.23 -12.92 42.63
C VAL A 489 20.70 -14.35 42.73
N LEU A 490 20.59 -15.08 41.62
CA LEU A 490 20.10 -16.46 41.61
C LEU A 490 21.09 -17.45 42.27
N THR A 491 22.40 -17.23 42.15
CA THR A 491 23.43 -18.04 42.82
C THR A 491 23.41 -17.81 44.34
N GLU A 492 23.25 -16.56 44.79
CA GLU A 492 23.11 -16.24 46.22
C GLU A 492 21.83 -16.85 46.84
N MET A 493 20.79 -17.09 46.04
CA MET A 493 19.55 -17.73 46.49
C MET A 493 19.71 -19.23 46.80
N ASP A 494 20.44 -19.99 45.97
CA ASP A 494 20.69 -21.43 46.18
C ASP A 494 21.91 -21.93 45.37
N ASP A 495 23.09 -21.83 45.98
CA ASP A 495 24.38 -22.15 45.36
C ASP A 495 24.50 -23.63 44.94
N ALA A 496 23.85 -24.53 45.69
CA ALA A 496 23.90 -25.97 45.40
C ALA A 496 23.15 -26.32 44.10
N ILE A 497 21.98 -25.72 43.87
CA ILE A 497 21.21 -25.91 42.63
C ILE A 497 21.88 -25.20 41.47
N ALA A 498 22.41 -23.99 41.68
CA ALA A 498 23.14 -23.24 40.66
C ALA A 498 24.34 -24.05 40.14
N SER A 499 25.15 -24.59 41.05
CA SER A 499 26.30 -25.45 40.71
C SER A 499 25.89 -26.72 39.98
N ALA A 500 24.79 -27.37 40.38
CA ALA A 500 24.27 -28.54 39.68
C ALA A 500 23.78 -28.22 38.25
N CYS A 501 23.17 -27.05 38.05
CA CYS A 501 22.73 -26.59 36.72
C CYS A 501 23.91 -26.31 35.79
N ILE A 502 25.00 -25.73 36.30
CA ILE A 502 26.23 -25.47 35.53
C ILE A 502 26.82 -26.79 35.02
N SER A 503 27.00 -27.78 35.91
CA SER A 503 27.52 -29.10 35.54
C SER A 503 26.63 -29.82 34.52
N SER A 504 25.30 -29.74 34.68
CA SER A 504 24.37 -30.34 33.73
C SER A 504 24.39 -29.65 32.35
N ASN A 505 24.59 -28.33 32.32
CA ASN A 505 24.68 -27.57 31.07
C ASN A 505 25.98 -27.90 30.31
N GLN A 506 27.10 -28.05 31.00
CA GLN A 506 28.38 -28.50 30.40
C GLN A 506 28.25 -29.90 29.81
N GLU A 507 27.64 -30.84 30.54
CA GLU A 507 27.42 -32.21 30.05
C GLU A 507 26.44 -32.24 28.85
N GLN A 508 25.43 -31.36 28.83
CA GLN A 508 24.51 -31.22 27.69
C GLN A 508 25.19 -30.58 26.46
N GLN A 509 26.08 -29.60 26.65
CA GLN A 509 26.88 -29.00 25.58
C GLN A 509 27.84 -30.02 24.95
N GLU A 510 28.50 -30.86 25.75
CA GLU A 510 29.36 -31.95 25.26
C GLU A 510 28.56 -33.04 24.51
N LYS A 511 27.35 -33.38 24.98
CA LYS A 511 26.45 -34.30 24.26
C LYS A 511 25.90 -33.69 22.97
N ALA A 512 25.68 -32.38 22.93
CA ALA A 512 25.23 -31.67 21.74
C ALA A 512 26.35 -31.56 20.68
N SER A 513 27.58 -31.20 21.08
CA SER A 513 28.74 -31.14 20.17
C SER A 513 29.03 -32.51 19.56
N THR A 514 29.09 -33.57 20.38
CA THR A 514 29.26 -34.94 19.88
C THR A 514 28.15 -35.42 18.95
N SER A 515 26.91 -34.92 19.13
CA SER A 515 25.79 -35.21 18.21
C SER A 515 25.91 -34.45 16.89
N VAL A 516 26.44 -33.23 16.90
CA VAL A 516 26.74 -32.44 15.70
C VAL A 516 27.90 -33.07 14.91
N GLU A 517 28.99 -33.47 15.57
CA GLU A 517 30.10 -34.21 14.95
C GLU A 517 29.62 -35.50 14.27
N LYS A 518 28.76 -36.28 14.94
CA LYS A 518 28.15 -37.48 14.34
C LYS A 518 27.30 -37.14 13.11
N ARG A 519 26.60 -36.00 13.13
CA ARG A 519 25.79 -35.53 12.00
C ARG A 519 26.65 -35.10 10.83
N LYS A 520 27.80 -34.43 11.10
CA LYS A 520 28.81 -34.05 10.09
C LYS A 520 29.41 -35.31 9.43
N GLN A 521 29.79 -36.31 10.24
CA GLN A 521 30.29 -37.60 9.73
C GLN A 521 29.27 -38.37 8.89
N VAL A 522 27.99 -38.37 9.26
CA VAL A 522 26.91 -38.99 8.47
C VAL A 522 26.69 -38.24 7.15
N TRP A 523 26.78 -36.91 7.17
CA TRP A 523 26.68 -36.09 5.96
C TRP A 523 27.86 -36.32 5.00
N GLU A 524 29.10 -36.37 5.52
CA GLU A 524 30.28 -36.71 4.71
C GLU A 524 30.18 -38.12 4.10
N HIS A 525 29.62 -39.09 4.84
CA HIS A 525 29.36 -40.42 4.29
C HIS A 525 28.28 -40.41 3.19
N LEU A 526 27.22 -39.61 3.34
CA LEU A 526 26.16 -39.43 2.34
C LEU A 526 26.69 -38.76 1.07
N GLU A 527 27.56 -37.77 1.22
CA GLU A 527 28.18 -37.01 0.13
C GLU A 527 29.19 -37.89 -0.65
N ASN A 528 29.96 -38.72 0.06
CA ASN A 528 30.84 -39.73 -0.53
C ASN A 528 30.07 -40.88 -1.20
N ALA A 529 28.93 -41.30 -0.66
CA ALA A 529 28.07 -42.30 -1.30
C ALA A 529 27.36 -41.76 -2.55
N ALA A 530 27.00 -40.47 -2.55
CA ALA A 530 26.40 -39.78 -3.69
C ALA A 530 27.39 -39.55 -4.85
N SER A 531 28.69 -39.41 -4.57
CA SER A 531 29.72 -39.24 -5.60
C SER A 531 30.15 -40.55 -6.29
N LEU A 532 29.89 -41.72 -5.68
CA LEU A 532 30.30 -43.03 -6.18
C LEU A 532 29.28 -43.73 -7.11
N HIS A 533 28.04 -43.24 -7.22
CA HIS A 533 27.01 -43.81 -8.10
C HIS A 533 26.45 -42.80 -9.11
N PRO A 534 27.07 -42.64 -10.29
CA PRO A 534 26.48 -41.83 -11.35
C PRO A 534 25.64 -42.72 -12.28
N MET A 535 24.39 -43.08 -11.96
CA MET A 535 23.45 -43.61 -12.98
C MET A 535 21.95 -43.46 -12.68
N MET A 536 21.29 -42.82 -13.65
CA MET A 536 20.12 -43.28 -14.41
C MET A 536 18.91 -43.93 -13.68
N ALA A 537 17.77 -43.27 -13.90
CA ALA A 537 16.41 -43.79 -14.11
C ALA A 537 15.47 -43.98 -12.90
N ARG A 538 14.32 -43.28 -13.06
CA ARG A 538 12.93 -43.59 -12.65
C ARG A 538 12.48 -43.27 -11.21
N ASP A 539 11.51 -42.37 -11.15
CA ASP A 539 10.34 -42.36 -10.26
C ASP A 539 10.51 -42.98 -8.87
N THR A 540 10.89 -42.15 -7.89
CA THR A 540 10.26 -42.06 -6.56
C THR A 540 11.08 -41.11 -5.67
N ALA A 541 10.59 -39.88 -5.45
CA ALA A 541 11.08 -39.09 -4.32
C ALA A 541 10.46 -39.65 -3.04
N VAL A 542 11.21 -40.47 -2.31
CA VAL A 542 10.81 -40.91 -0.96
C VAL A 542 10.93 -39.71 -0.03
N LEU A 543 9.80 -39.08 0.27
CA LEU A 543 9.66 -38.13 1.37
C LEU A 543 9.92 -38.86 2.69
N VAL A 544 11.14 -38.74 3.21
CA VAL A 544 11.44 -39.12 4.60
C VAL A 544 10.64 -38.17 5.49
N LYS A 545 9.47 -38.64 5.95
CA LYS A 545 8.69 -37.98 7.01
C LYS A 545 9.58 -37.87 8.25
N SER A 546 9.96 -36.65 8.60
CA SER A 546 10.57 -36.34 9.90
C SER A 546 9.49 -36.45 10.99
N VAL A 547 9.23 -37.68 11.46
CA VAL A 547 8.51 -37.95 12.71
C VAL A 547 9.51 -38.54 13.70
N VAL A 548 10.48 -37.73 14.15
CA VAL A 548 11.25 -37.99 15.37
C VAL A 548 11.71 -36.65 15.94
N LEU A 549 10.89 -36.01 16.78
CA LEU A 549 11.36 -35.04 17.78
C LEU A 549 10.29 -34.67 18.82
N VAL A 550 9.61 -35.67 19.40
CA VAL A 550 8.96 -35.55 20.72
C VAL A 550 8.98 -36.93 21.39
N ALA A 551 10.14 -37.42 21.81
CA ALA A 551 10.25 -38.56 22.71
C ALA A 551 11.68 -38.69 23.29
N MET A 552 12.15 -37.70 24.05
CA MET A 552 13.16 -37.94 25.09
C MET A 552 12.87 -37.01 26.25
N GLY A 553 12.15 -37.55 27.25
CA GLY A 553 11.77 -36.82 28.43
C GLY A 553 10.79 -37.58 29.30
N ARG A 554 11.13 -38.83 29.66
CA ARG A 554 10.79 -39.50 30.93
C ARG A 554 11.33 -40.93 30.88
N GLY A 555 12.28 -41.21 31.76
CA GLY A 555 12.63 -42.58 32.10
C GLY A 555 11.47 -43.20 32.87
N ASP A 556 10.97 -44.31 32.37
CA ASP A 556 10.66 -45.46 33.20
C ASP A 556 10.79 -46.70 32.30
N ARG A 557 11.77 -47.54 32.64
CA ARG A 557 11.88 -48.90 32.12
C ARG A 557 11.03 -49.79 33.02
N ASP A 558 10.36 -50.73 32.39
CA ASP A 558 9.67 -51.89 32.99
C ASP A 558 8.24 -51.64 33.45
N GLY A 559 7.32 -51.93 32.53
CA GLY A 559 5.90 -52.14 32.82
C GLY A 559 5.00 -51.41 31.83
N ILE A 560 4.51 -52.13 30.82
CA ILE A 560 3.21 -52.04 30.13
C ILE A 560 3.42 -52.69 28.76
N ASP A 561 3.44 -54.02 28.73
CA ASP A 561 3.47 -54.81 27.50
C ASP A 561 2.25 -55.75 27.44
N ARG A 562 1.15 -55.41 28.13
CA ARG A 562 0.03 -56.36 28.29
C ARG A 562 -1.40 -55.82 28.46
N VAL A 563 -1.70 -54.57 28.11
CA VAL A 563 -3.08 -54.02 28.31
C VAL A 563 -3.68 -53.28 27.11
N VAL A 564 -3.06 -53.23 25.92
CA VAL A 564 -3.62 -52.45 24.78
C VAL A 564 -3.83 -53.28 23.51
N THR A 565 -4.29 -54.52 23.63
CA THR A 565 -4.66 -55.34 22.45
C THR A 565 -6.06 -55.94 22.48
N GLU A 566 -6.96 -55.52 23.37
CA GLU A 566 -8.35 -56.01 23.31
C GLU A 566 -9.33 -55.03 23.95
N SER A 567 -9.75 -54.03 23.17
CA SER A 567 -11.09 -53.40 23.22
C SER A 567 -11.08 -52.14 22.37
N LEU A 568 -11.66 -52.22 21.17
CA LEU A 568 -12.40 -51.16 20.46
C LEU A 568 -12.64 -51.62 19.00
N ILE A 569 -13.40 -52.71 18.85
CA ILE A 569 -14.18 -52.96 17.63
C ILE A 569 -15.58 -52.41 17.94
N SER A 570 -15.84 -51.17 17.53
CA SER A 570 -17.19 -50.65 17.35
C SER A 570 -17.19 -49.68 16.17
N HIS A 571 -17.87 -50.06 15.10
CA HIS A 571 -18.08 -49.25 13.90
C HIS A 571 -18.51 -47.82 14.26
N HIS A 572 -17.61 -46.87 14.01
CA HIS A 572 -17.94 -45.46 13.75
C HIS A 572 -17.17 -45.07 12.49
N SER A 573 -17.90 -44.57 11.50
CA SER A 573 -17.39 -43.95 10.28
C SER A 573 -16.27 -42.96 10.60
N GLN A 574 -15.03 -43.33 10.30
CA GLN A 574 -13.92 -42.36 10.33
C GLN A 574 -14.19 -41.31 9.26
N PRO A 575 -14.11 -40.00 9.57
CA PRO A 575 -14.16 -38.99 8.52
C PRO A 575 -12.99 -39.25 7.57
N GLN A 576 -13.26 -39.35 6.26
CA GLN A 576 -12.21 -39.42 5.25
C GLN A 576 -11.31 -38.19 5.43
N ILE A 577 -10.00 -38.40 5.51
CA ILE A 577 -9.03 -37.31 5.62
C ILE A 577 -9.06 -36.56 4.29
N ILE A 578 -9.74 -35.41 4.25
CA ILE A 578 -9.76 -34.53 3.09
C ILE A 578 -8.36 -33.93 2.96
N LEU A 579 -7.69 -34.19 1.83
CA LEU A 579 -6.28 -33.83 1.62
C LEU A 579 -6.08 -32.32 1.45
N LEU A 580 -7.09 -31.61 0.97
CA LEU A 580 -7.12 -30.16 0.75
C LEU A 580 -8.34 -29.54 1.43
N LYS A 581 -8.29 -28.25 1.75
CA LYS A 581 -9.39 -27.56 2.43
C LYS A 581 -10.64 -27.53 1.52
N GLU A 582 -11.83 -27.71 2.10
CA GLU A 582 -13.10 -27.57 1.37
C GLU A 582 -13.18 -26.18 0.72
N GLY A 583 -13.43 -26.16 -0.60
CA GLY A 583 -13.42 -24.96 -1.44
C GLY A 583 -12.12 -24.69 -2.22
N THR A 584 -11.06 -25.48 -2.00
CA THR A 584 -9.84 -25.39 -2.83
C THR A 584 -10.17 -25.85 -4.25
N ASP A 585 -10.14 -24.92 -5.21
CA ASP A 585 -10.30 -25.26 -6.62
C ASP A 585 -9.00 -25.89 -7.11
N THR A 586 -9.06 -27.20 -7.35
CA THR A 586 -7.99 -27.99 -7.95
C THR A 586 -8.40 -28.42 -9.33
N SER A 587 -7.73 -27.86 -10.32
CA SER A 587 -7.82 -28.26 -11.71
C SER A 587 -6.47 -28.88 -12.11
N GLN A 588 -6.52 -30.11 -12.61
CA GLN A 588 -5.32 -30.94 -12.89
C GLN A 588 -5.36 -31.51 -14.30
N GLY A 589 -4.17 -31.74 -14.87
CA GLY A 589 -3.96 -32.48 -16.11
C GLY A 589 -4.32 -31.69 -17.37
N LYS A 590 -4.74 -32.41 -18.43
CA LYS A 590 -5.02 -31.82 -19.75
C LYS A 590 -6.05 -30.69 -19.73
N PRO A 591 -7.19 -30.78 -19.01
CA PRO A 591 -8.16 -29.69 -18.95
C PRO A 591 -7.57 -28.40 -18.41
N GLN A 592 -6.63 -28.51 -17.46
CA GLN A 592 -6.01 -27.33 -16.86
C GLN A 592 -5.07 -26.62 -17.83
N LEU A 593 -4.27 -27.38 -18.59
CA LEU A 593 -3.46 -26.82 -19.67
C LEU A 593 -4.31 -26.11 -20.73
N ILE A 594 -5.43 -26.71 -21.13
CA ILE A 594 -6.36 -26.09 -22.10
C ILE A 594 -7.00 -24.83 -21.53
N SER A 595 -7.38 -24.83 -20.25
CA SER A 595 -7.90 -23.66 -19.53
C SER A 595 -6.87 -22.51 -19.53
N ASN A 596 -5.63 -22.82 -19.13
CA ASN A 596 -4.52 -21.88 -19.13
C ASN A 596 -4.27 -21.28 -20.52
N ILE A 597 -4.24 -22.11 -21.56
CA ILE A 597 -4.08 -21.68 -22.96
C ILE A 597 -5.21 -20.75 -23.37
N ASN A 598 -6.46 -21.11 -23.12
CA ASN A 598 -7.61 -20.29 -23.51
C ASN A 598 -7.60 -18.94 -22.80
N ALA A 599 -7.20 -18.88 -21.52
CA ALA A 599 -7.05 -17.62 -20.79
C ALA A 599 -5.97 -16.71 -21.39
N CYS A 600 -4.81 -17.29 -21.75
CA CYS A 600 -3.73 -16.57 -22.43
C CYS A 600 -4.15 -16.06 -23.83
N VAL A 601 -4.86 -16.88 -24.60
CA VAL A 601 -5.38 -16.50 -25.93
C VAL A 601 -6.41 -15.38 -25.81
N ALA A 602 -7.30 -15.42 -24.82
CA ALA A 602 -8.28 -14.36 -24.60
C ALA A 602 -7.60 -13.01 -24.32
N VAL A 603 -6.54 -12.99 -23.52
CA VAL A 603 -5.74 -11.78 -23.27
C VAL A 603 -4.99 -11.33 -24.52
N ALA A 604 -4.40 -12.26 -25.28
CA ALA A 604 -3.76 -11.95 -26.55
C ALA A 604 -4.73 -11.32 -27.56
N ASP A 605 -5.99 -11.78 -27.60
CA ASP A 605 -7.03 -11.24 -28.49
C ASP A 605 -7.45 -9.81 -28.12
N VAL A 606 -7.36 -9.43 -26.83
CA VAL A 606 -7.62 -8.04 -26.40
C VAL A 606 -6.59 -7.08 -26.99
N VAL A 607 -5.31 -7.44 -26.94
CA VAL A 607 -4.20 -6.60 -27.44
C VAL A 607 -3.94 -6.77 -28.94
N ARG A 608 -4.41 -7.85 -29.55
CA ARG A 608 -4.24 -8.19 -30.98
C ARG A 608 -4.57 -7.04 -31.93
N THR A 609 -5.64 -6.30 -31.65
CA THR A 609 -6.07 -5.20 -32.53
C THR A 609 -5.21 -3.95 -32.41
N THR A 610 -4.32 -3.86 -31.41
CA THR A 610 -3.45 -2.68 -31.24
C THR A 610 -2.15 -2.79 -32.06
N LEU A 611 -1.85 -3.96 -32.63
CA LEU A 611 -0.63 -4.16 -33.40
C LEU A 611 -0.62 -3.38 -34.73
N GLY A 612 0.48 -2.68 -35.01
CA GLY A 612 0.77 -2.11 -36.32
C GLY A 612 0.32 -0.66 -36.52
N PRO A 613 0.70 -0.03 -37.65
CA PRO A 613 0.51 1.40 -37.90
C PRO A 613 -0.94 1.89 -37.87
N ARG A 614 -1.89 1.00 -38.16
CA ARG A 614 -3.33 1.26 -38.09
C ARG A 614 -3.99 0.45 -36.96
N GLY A 615 -3.25 0.24 -35.88
CA GLY A 615 -3.75 -0.42 -34.68
C GLY A 615 -4.91 0.38 -34.05
N MET A 616 -5.88 -0.33 -33.52
CA MET A 616 -7.05 0.23 -32.84
C MET A 616 -6.72 0.53 -31.38
N ASP A 617 -6.97 1.77 -30.94
CA ASP A 617 -6.75 2.18 -29.56
C ASP A 617 -7.76 1.54 -28.60
N LYS A 618 -7.35 1.41 -27.32
CA LYS A 618 -8.20 0.93 -26.23
C LYS A 618 -8.49 2.06 -25.27
N LEU A 619 -9.78 2.25 -24.99
CA LEU A 619 -10.26 3.14 -23.93
C LEU A 619 -10.54 2.29 -22.69
N ILE A 620 -9.81 2.54 -21.61
CA ILE A 620 -9.96 1.85 -20.33
C ILE A 620 -10.43 2.85 -19.28
N HIS A 621 -11.44 2.46 -18.52
CA HIS A 621 -11.97 3.22 -17.40
C HIS A 621 -11.53 2.56 -16.09
N ASP A 622 -10.86 3.32 -15.24
CA ASP A 622 -10.49 2.88 -13.90
C ASP A 622 -11.67 3.07 -12.93
N ASP A 623 -11.72 2.32 -11.84
CA ASP A 623 -12.77 2.37 -10.82
C ASP A 623 -12.89 3.76 -10.17
N LYS A 624 -11.84 4.58 -10.29
CA LYS A 624 -11.76 5.98 -9.81
C LYS A 624 -12.38 7.01 -10.75
N GLY A 625 -12.87 6.60 -11.91
CA GLY A 625 -13.44 7.51 -12.91
C GLY A 625 -12.43 8.02 -13.96
N ASN A 626 -11.14 7.65 -13.84
CA ASN A 626 -10.10 8.06 -14.78
C ASN A 626 -10.25 7.33 -16.12
N THR A 627 -10.07 8.05 -17.23
CA THR A 627 -10.15 7.50 -18.58
C THR A 627 -8.78 7.54 -19.23
N THR A 628 -8.29 6.37 -19.65
CA THR A 628 -6.99 6.25 -20.31
C THR A 628 -7.20 5.68 -21.70
N ILE A 629 -6.64 6.35 -22.71
CA ILE A 629 -6.60 5.88 -24.09
C ILE A 629 -5.17 5.44 -24.37
N SER A 630 -4.99 4.19 -24.80
CA SER A 630 -3.68 3.64 -25.10
C SER A 630 -3.72 2.69 -26.29
N ASN A 631 -2.67 2.75 -27.11
CA ASN A 631 -2.37 1.73 -28.13
C ASN A 631 -1.34 0.71 -27.60
N ASP A 632 -0.49 1.13 -26.67
CA ASP A 632 0.58 0.31 -26.12
C ASP A 632 0.03 -0.84 -25.28
N GLY A 633 0.41 -2.07 -25.66
CA GLY A 633 0.03 -3.30 -24.99
C GLY A 633 0.50 -3.35 -23.53
N ALA A 634 1.67 -2.78 -23.20
CA ALA A 634 2.20 -2.89 -21.85
C ALA A 634 1.37 -2.05 -20.88
N THR A 635 1.00 -0.85 -21.31
CA THR A 635 0.09 0.04 -20.58
C THR A 635 -1.30 -0.60 -20.44
N ILE A 636 -1.85 -1.18 -21.51
CA ILE A 636 -3.15 -1.87 -21.47
C ILE A 636 -3.13 -3.01 -20.45
N MET A 637 -2.10 -3.86 -20.47
CA MET A 637 -1.97 -5.01 -19.57
C MET A 637 -1.80 -4.62 -18.10
N LYS A 638 -1.24 -3.44 -17.81
CA LYS A 638 -1.15 -2.89 -16.44
C LYS A 638 -2.47 -2.35 -15.92
N LEU A 639 -3.33 -1.85 -16.81
CA LEU A 639 -4.62 -1.27 -16.46
C LEU A 639 -5.74 -2.31 -16.40
N LEU A 640 -5.59 -3.45 -17.09
CA LEU A 640 -6.55 -4.55 -17.03
C LEU A 640 -6.41 -5.35 -15.73
N ASP A 641 -7.54 -5.60 -15.05
CA ASP A 641 -7.58 -6.50 -13.90
C ASP A 641 -7.58 -7.97 -14.33
N ILE A 642 -6.40 -8.58 -14.36
CA ILE A 642 -6.21 -9.97 -14.77
C ILE A 642 -6.15 -10.87 -13.53
N VAL A 643 -7.25 -11.58 -13.28
CA VAL A 643 -7.40 -12.51 -12.15
C VAL A 643 -6.76 -13.88 -12.42
N HIS A 644 -6.72 -14.33 -13.68
CA HIS A 644 -6.28 -15.69 -14.01
C HIS A 644 -4.74 -15.84 -13.94
N PRO A 645 -4.18 -16.82 -13.19
CA PRO A 645 -2.74 -16.93 -12.98
C PRO A 645 -1.92 -17.05 -14.27
N ALA A 646 -2.34 -17.93 -15.20
CA ALA A 646 -1.63 -18.12 -16.46
C ALA A 646 -1.63 -16.85 -17.34
N ALA A 647 -2.71 -16.06 -17.31
CA ALA A 647 -2.80 -14.83 -18.07
C ALA A 647 -1.91 -13.72 -17.48
N LYS A 648 -1.69 -13.75 -16.16
CA LYS A 648 -0.80 -12.80 -15.47
C LYS A 648 0.67 -12.98 -15.85
N ILE A 649 1.08 -14.19 -16.26
CA ILE A 649 2.44 -14.46 -16.76
C ILE A 649 2.75 -13.58 -18.00
N LEU A 650 1.76 -13.33 -18.87
CA LEU A 650 1.93 -12.52 -20.07
C LEU A 650 2.14 -11.02 -19.78
N VAL A 651 1.93 -10.57 -18.54
CA VAL A 651 2.02 -9.16 -18.13
C VAL A 651 3.49 -8.70 -17.97
N GLY A 652 4.45 -9.61 -17.83
CA GLY A 652 5.83 -9.32 -17.43
C GLY A 652 6.64 -8.40 -18.35
N ASP A 653 6.60 -8.63 -19.67
CA ASP A 653 7.28 -7.78 -20.67
C ASP A 653 6.30 -6.84 -21.41
N GLY A 654 5.00 -7.15 -21.35
CA GLY A 654 3.87 -6.26 -21.68
C GLY A 654 3.73 -5.84 -23.15
N THR A 655 4.75 -5.93 -24.00
CA THR A 655 4.66 -5.45 -25.39
C THR A 655 3.67 -6.27 -26.23
N THR A 656 2.92 -5.60 -27.11
CA THR A 656 1.87 -6.21 -27.94
C THR A 656 2.37 -7.41 -28.74
N THR A 657 3.57 -7.30 -29.34
CA THR A 657 4.18 -8.36 -30.17
C THR A 657 4.49 -9.62 -29.35
N VAL A 658 5.02 -9.46 -28.13
CA VAL A 658 5.38 -10.60 -27.26
C VAL A 658 4.13 -11.35 -26.81
N VAL A 659 3.11 -10.62 -26.37
CA VAL A 659 1.84 -11.21 -25.92
C VAL A 659 1.14 -11.94 -27.06
N LEU A 660 1.12 -11.35 -28.27
CA LEU A 660 0.50 -11.97 -29.43
C LEU A 660 1.23 -13.23 -29.89
N LEU A 661 2.56 -13.21 -29.96
CA LEU A 661 3.36 -14.39 -30.30
C LEU A 661 3.20 -15.51 -29.27
N ALA A 662 3.25 -15.18 -27.97
CA ALA A 662 3.05 -16.16 -26.90
C ALA A 662 1.66 -16.78 -26.97
N GLY A 663 0.62 -15.97 -27.19
CA GLY A 663 -0.76 -16.44 -27.39
C GLY A 663 -0.90 -17.36 -28.61
N GLU A 664 -0.28 -17.02 -29.74
CA GLU A 664 -0.34 -17.84 -30.95
C GLU A 664 0.47 -19.14 -30.82
N PHE A 665 1.63 -19.13 -30.15
CA PHE A 665 2.38 -20.36 -29.84
C PHE A 665 1.54 -21.33 -29.00
N LEU A 666 0.83 -20.82 -27.99
CA LEU A 666 -0.07 -21.63 -27.17
C LEU A 666 -1.28 -22.15 -27.97
N LYS A 667 -1.82 -21.32 -28.87
CA LYS A 667 -2.94 -21.70 -29.74
C LYS A 667 -2.56 -22.80 -30.74
N GLU A 668 -1.38 -22.74 -31.33
CA GLU A 668 -0.86 -23.79 -32.22
C GLU A 668 -0.38 -25.04 -31.46
N ALA A 669 -0.08 -24.92 -30.15
CA ALA A 669 0.24 -26.05 -29.29
C ALA A 669 -1.01 -26.85 -28.85
N LYS A 670 -2.17 -26.20 -28.73
CA LYS A 670 -3.43 -26.79 -28.25
C LYS A 670 -3.84 -28.12 -28.92
N PRO A 671 -3.82 -28.26 -30.27
CA PRO A 671 -4.22 -29.52 -30.91
C PRO A 671 -3.35 -30.71 -30.50
N PHE A 672 -2.05 -30.48 -30.29
CA PHE A 672 -1.13 -31.54 -29.88
C PHE A 672 -1.39 -32.02 -28.44
N ILE A 673 -1.82 -31.12 -27.55
CA ILE A 673 -2.17 -31.45 -26.17
C ILE A 673 -3.47 -32.27 -26.13
N GLU A 674 -4.44 -31.89 -26.97
CA GLU A 674 -5.70 -32.64 -27.17
C GLU A 674 -5.42 -34.06 -27.68
N ASP A 675 -4.53 -34.20 -28.66
CA ASP A 675 -4.03 -35.50 -29.19
C ASP A 675 -3.22 -36.32 -28.16
N GLY A 676 -2.92 -35.76 -26.99
CA GLY A 676 -2.21 -36.46 -25.91
C GLY A 676 -0.69 -36.47 -26.03
N VAL A 677 -0.11 -35.52 -26.76
CA VAL A 677 1.33 -35.27 -26.71
C VAL A 677 1.71 -34.71 -25.34
N HIS A 678 2.75 -35.29 -24.73
CA HIS A 678 3.28 -34.78 -23.46
C HIS A 678 3.87 -33.36 -23.64
N PRO A 679 3.49 -32.37 -22.79
CA PRO A 679 3.92 -30.97 -22.94
C PRO A 679 5.44 -30.77 -23.03
N GLN A 680 6.21 -31.56 -22.28
CA GLN A 680 7.68 -31.50 -22.31
C GLN A 680 8.31 -31.68 -23.71
N ASN A 681 7.68 -32.48 -24.58
CA ASN A 681 8.18 -32.68 -25.95
C ASN A 681 7.95 -31.44 -26.83
N LEU A 682 6.84 -30.72 -26.60
CA LEU A 682 6.54 -29.44 -27.23
C LEU A 682 7.52 -28.38 -26.74
N ILE A 683 7.70 -28.26 -25.42
CA ILE A 683 8.64 -27.29 -24.80
C ILE A 683 10.05 -27.46 -25.36
N ARG A 684 10.57 -28.70 -25.42
CA ARG A 684 11.88 -28.98 -25.99
C ARG A 684 11.99 -28.50 -27.44
N SER A 685 10.97 -28.76 -28.25
CA SER A 685 10.98 -28.42 -29.68
C SER A 685 10.80 -26.91 -29.92
N TYR A 686 10.00 -26.22 -29.11
CA TYR A 686 9.81 -24.77 -29.17
C TYR A 686 11.08 -24.02 -28.74
N ARG A 687 11.79 -24.51 -27.71
CA ARG A 687 13.11 -23.97 -27.34
C ARG A 687 14.13 -24.14 -28.46
N THR A 688 14.20 -25.33 -29.09
CA THR A 688 15.06 -25.53 -30.26
C THR A 688 14.67 -24.62 -31.43
N GLY A 689 13.37 -24.46 -31.71
CA GLY A 689 12.86 -23.54 -32.73
C GLY A 689 13.26 -22.08 -32.46
N SER A 690 13.17 -21.63 -31.22
CA SER A 690 13.59 -20.29 -30.79
C SER A 690 15.09 -20.08 -30.97
N SER A 691 15.94 -21.03 -30.58
CA SER A 691 17.40 -20.94 -30.81
C SER A 691 17.75 -20.78 -32.30
N LEU A 692 17.14 -21.61 -33.16
CA LEU A 692 17.34 -21.55 -34.61
C LEU A 692 16.82 -20.23 -35.21
N ALA A 693 15.69 -19.72 -34.72
CA ALA A 693 15.15 -18.42 -35.14
C ALA A 693 16.09 -17.27 -34.75
N MET A 694 16.64 -17.29 -33.53
CA MET A 694 17.58 -16.28 -33.06
C MET A 694 18.90 -16.27 -33.84
N GLU A 695 19.44 -17.44 -34.16
CA GLU A 695 20.62 -17.56 -35.04
C GLU A 695 20.33 -16.93 -36.41
N LYS A 696 19.15 -17.25 -36.99
CA LYS A 696 18.79 -16.71 -38.29
C LYS A 696 18.61 -15.19 -38.30
N ILE A 697 18.06 -14.61 -37.24
CA ILE A 697 17.95 -13.15 -37.10
C ILE A 697 19.34 -12.49 -37.07
N LYS A 698 20.30 -13.09 -36.36
CA LYS A 698 21.68 -12.57 -36.30
C LYS A 698 22.36 -12.59 -37.66
N GLU A 699 22.11 -13.62 -38.48
CA GLU A 699 22.61 -13.69 -39.86
C GLU A 699 21.99 -12.62 -40.78
N LEU A 700 20.70 -12.31 -40.60
CA LEU A 700 19.97 -11.33 -41.42
C LEU A 700 20.17 -9.88 -40.97
N ALA A 701 20.76 -9.67 -39.80
CA ALA A 701 20.95 -8.34 -39.24
C ALA A 701 21.99 -7.54 -40.02
N VAL A 702 21.63 -6.32 -40.44
CA VAL A 702 22.51 -5.41 -41.17
C VAL A 702 23.10 -4.40 -40.18
N SER A 703 24.42 -4.30 -40.12
CA SER A 703 25.11 -3.32 -39.28
C SER A 703 25.10 -1.92 -39.90
N ILE A 704 24.90 -0.91 -39.05
CA ILE A 704 24.95 0.52 -39.37
C ILE A 704 26.31 1.14 -38.99
N GLU A 705 27.26 0.34 -38.46
CA GLU A 705 28.60 0.82 -38.10
C GLU A 705 29.38 1.37 -39.32
N GLY A 706 30.12 2.47 -39.10
CA GLY A 706 31.00 3.10 -40.11
C GLY A 706 30.40 4.24 -40.94
N LYS A 707 29.15 4.64 -40.69
CA LYS A 707 28.50 5.78 -41.38
C LYS A 707 28.81 7.13 -40.73
N SER A 708 28.71 8.22 -41.52
CA SER A 708 28.93 9.58 -41.02
C SER A 708 27.89 9.96 -39.94
N LEU A 709 28.19 10.96 -39.10
CA LEU A 709 27.29 11.38 -38.02
C LEU A 709 25.93 11.86 -38.56
N GLU A 710 25.92 12.54 -39.71
CA GLU A 710 24.71 13.02 -40.38
C GLU A 710 23.87 11.87 -40.95
N GLU A 711 24.53 10.91 -41.61
CA GLU A 711 23.87 9.69 -42.08
C GLU A 711 23.30 8.91 -40.89
N LYS A 712 24.07 8.73 -39.83
CA LYS A 712 23.63 8.05 -38.60
C LYS A 712 22.40 8.74 -37.99
N LYS A 713 22.39 10.07 -37.91
CA LYS A 713 21.24 10.85 -37.44
C LYS A 713 20.01 10.62 -38.31
N SER A 714 20.16 10.63 -39.64
CA SER A 714 19.06 10.38 -40.58
C SER A 714 18.48 8.96 -40.44
N LEU A 715 19.33 7.96 -40.19
CA LEU A 715 18.93 6.57 -40.05
C LEU A 715 18.21 6.34 -38.71
N LEU A 716 18.70 6.93 -37.63
CA LEU A 716 18.03 6.90 -36.33
C LEU A 716 16.66 7.59 -36.38
N ALA A 717 16.55 8.69 -37.12
CA ALA A 717 15.27 9.37 -37.33
C ALA A 717 14.26 8.47 -38.07
N LYS A 718 14.72 7.69 -39.06
CA LYS A 718 13.88 6.72 -39.77
C LYS A 718 13.44 5.55 -38.86
N CYS A 719 14.33 5.03 -38.01
CA CYS A 719 13.97 4.03 -37.00
C CYS A 719 12.93 4.57 -36.00
N ALA A 720 13.12 5.80 -35.52
CA ALA A 720 12.15 6.47 -34.63
C ALA A 720 10.80 6.68 -35.34
N ALA A 721 10.80 7.16 -36.58
CA ALA A 721 9.60 7.39 -37.37
C ALA A 721 8.79 6.11 -37.60
N THR A 722 9.46 4.96 -37.76
CA THR A 722 8.81 3.65 -37.88
C THR A 722 8.01 3.34 -36.61
N THR A 723 8.58 3.59 -35.44
CA THR A 723 7.92 3.38 -34.12
C THR A 723 6.70 4.29 -33.93
N LEU A 724 6.83 5.54 -34.38
CA LEU A 724 5.77 6.54 -34.19
C LEU A 724 4.61 6.37 -35.17
N SER A 725 4.78 5.57 -36.23
CA SER A 725 3.79 5.41 -37.29
C SER A 725 2.47 4.77 -36.83
N SER A 726 2.48 3.97 -35.77
CA SER A 726 1.30 3.29 -35.20
C SER A 726 0.57 4.03 -34.11
N LYS A 727 1.02 5.23 -33.78
CA LYS A 727 0.55 5.96 -32.62
C LYS A 727 -0.24 7.19 -33.04
N LEU A 728 -0.94 7.81 -32.10
CA LEU A 728 -1.73 9.02 -32.37
C LEU A 728 -0.91 10.16 -32.99
N ILE A 729 0.41 10.19 -32.73
CA ILE A 729 1.35 11.17 -33.30
C ILE A 729 1.91 10.79 -34.69
N GLY A 730 1.39 9.73 -35.32
CA GLY A 730 1.87 9.23 -36.61
C GLY A 730 1.80 10.26 -37.75
N GLY A 731 0.84 11.19 -37.71
CA GLY A 731 0.74 12.28 -38.68
C GLY A 731 1.91 13.28 -38.64
N GLU A 732 2.55 13.44 -37.48
CA GLU A 732 3.68 14.37 -37.24
C GLU A 732 4.96 13.62 -36.86
N LYS A 733 5.09 12.36 -37.32
CA LYS A 733 6.19 11.46 -36.93
C LYS A 733 7.58 11.98 -37.27
N GLU A 734 7.74 12.73 -38.35
CA GLU A 734 9.05 13.27 -38.77
C GLU A 734 9.57 14.29 -37.76
N PHE A 735 8.71 15.21 -37.32
CA PHE A 735 9.01 16.23 -36.33
C PHE A 735 9.41 15.62 -34.98
N PHE A 736 8.62 14.65 -34.50
CA PHE A 736 8.89 13.97 -33.23
C PHE A 736 10.07 13.01 -33.30
N ALA A 737 10.31 12.38 -34.46
CA ALA A 737 11.48 11.53 -34.67
C ALA A 737 12.78 12.34 -34.59
N THR A 738 12.85 13.51 -35.23
CA THR A 738 14.02 14.38 -35.13
C THR A 738 14.26 14.84 -33.68
N MET A 739 13.18 15.19 -32.97
CA MET A 739 13.24 15.60 -31.57
C MET A 739 13.75 14.49 -30.65
N ALA A 740 13.27 13.26 -30.83
CA ALA A 740 13.71 12.10 -30.06
C ALA A 740 15.20 11.80 -30.30
N VAL A 741 15.66 11.89 -31.55
CA VAL A 741 17.07 11.68 -31.89
C VAL A 741 17.96 12.77 -31.28
N ASP A 742 17.55 14.03 -31.38
CA ASP A 742 18.29 15.16 -30.81
C ASP A 742 18.38 15.05 -29.28
N ALA A 743 17.29 14.66 -28.61
CA ALA A 743 17.28 14.45 -27.17
C ALA A 743 18.24 13.33 -26.72
N VAL A 744 18.29 12.21 -27.47
CA VAL A 744 19.20 11.10 -27.14
C VAL A 744 20.65 11.47 -27.43
N LEU A 745 20.92 12.20 -28.52
CA LEU A 745 22.27 12.67 -28.84
C LEU A 745 22.79 13.68 -27.82
N ALA A 746 21.91 14.52 -27.25
CA ALA A 746 22.28 15.50 -26.22
C ALA A 746 22.82 14.85 -24.93
N ILE A 747 22.35 13.66 -24.55
CA ILE A 747 22.80 12.96 -23.33
C ILE A 747 24.14 12.24 -23.54
N GLY A 748 24.44 11.85 -24.78
CA GLY A 748 25.65 11.10 -25.12
C GLY A 748 25.55 9.61 -24.79
N ALA A 749 26.70 8.96 -24.61
CA ALA A 749 26.80 7.50 -24.47
C ALA A 749 26.45 6.95 -23.07
N GLU A 750 26.20 7.82 -22.08
CA GLU A 750 25.83 7.40 -20.73
C GLU A 750 24.34 7.03 -20.64
N ASP A 751 24.06 5.88 -20.02
CA ASP A 751 22.77 5.20 -20.08
C ASP A 751 21.72 5.74 -19.08
N ARG A 752 21.60 7.06 -18.94
CA ARG A 752 20.76 7.70 -17.93
C ARG A 752 19.45 8.23 -18.52
N LEU A 753 18.44 7.37 -18.64
CA LEU A 753 17.09 7.74 -19.10
C LEU A 753 16.46 8.88 -18.30
N ASN A 754 16.73 8.93 -16.99
CA ASN A 754 16.15 9.91 -16.09
C ASN A 754 16.55 11.35 -16.45
N MET A 755 17.59 11.53 -17.28
CA MET A 755 18.07 12.83 -17.75
C MET A 755 17.26 13.42 -18.92
N ILE A 756 16.41 12.62 -19.57
CA ILE A 756 15.39 13.14 -20.50
C ILE A 756 14.14 13.46 -19.71
N GLY A 757 13.85 14.74 -19.52
CA GLY A 757 12.58 15.19 -18.95
C GLY A 757 11.53 15.33 -20.04
N MET A 758 10.30 14.88 -19.78
CA MET A 758 9.13 15.23 -20.59
C MET A 758 8.19 16.06 -19.74
N LYS A 759 7.78 17.23 -20.23
CA LYS A 759 6.87 18.14 -19.53
C LYS A 759 5.62 18.34 -20.36
N LYS A 760 4.46 18.07 -19.75
CA LYS A 760 3.15 18.15 -20.38
C LYS A 760 2.55 19.54 -20.13
N VAL A 761 2.14 20.21 -21.20
CA VAL A 761 1.52 21.53 -21.11
C VAL A 761 0.24 21.56 -21.94
N PRO A 762 -0.93 21.74 -21.30
CA PRO A 762 -2.20 21.74 -22.01
C PRO A 762 -2.35 22.98 -22.92
N GLY A 763 -3.09 22.80 -24.00
CA GLY A 763 -3.40 23.81 -25.00
C GLY A 763 -2.33 23.96 -26.08
N GLY A 764 -2.73 24.49 -27.23
CA GLY A 764 -1.90 24.58 -28.44
C GLY A 764 -2.02 23.34 -29.33
N THR A 765 -1.17 23.27 -30.35
CA THR A 765 -1.06 22.14 -31.28
C THR A 765 0.15 21.28 -30.95
N MET A 766 0.18 20.03 -31.43
CA MET A 766 1.31 19.13 -31.20
C MET A 766 2.63 19.67 -31.76
N ARG A 767 2.58 20.45 -32.85
CA ARG A 767 3.75 21.11 -33.47
C ARG A 767 4.33 22.24 -32.64
N ASP A 768 3.58 22.76 -31.66
CA ASP A 768 4.09 23.78 -30.73
C ASP A 768 5.00 23.18 -29.65
N SER A 769 5.18 21.85 -29.64
CA SER A 769 6.12 21.15 -28.77
C SER A 769 7.56 21.48 -29.17
N PHE A 770 8.49 21.52 -28.23
CA PHE A 770 9.89 21.82 -28.56
C PHE A 770 10.87 21.14 -27.60
N LEU A 771 12.10 20.96 -28.09
CA LEU A 771 13.22 20.44 -27.32
C LEU A 771 14.03 21.59 -26.72
N VAL A 772 14.34 21.47 -25.43
CA VAL A 772 15.29 22.32 -24.71
C VAL A 772 16.57 21.53 -24.48
N ASN A 773 17.69 22.03 -25.01
CA ASN A 773 19.03 21.53 -24.71
C ASN A 773 19.45 22.02 -23.32
N GLY A 774 18.93 21.36 -22.30
CA GLY A 774 19.02 21.73 -20.89
C GLY A 774 17.78 21.27 -20.13
N VAL A 775 17.34 22.09 -19.18
CA VAL A 775 16.24 21.73 -18.28
C VAL A 775 15.11 22.74 -18.39
N ALA A 776 13.88 22.23 -18.47
CA ALA A 776 12.69 23.04 -18.33
C ALA A 776 11.76 22.43 -17.29
N PHE A 777 11.26 23.26 -16.38
CA PHE A 777 10.23 22.84 -15.44
C PHE A 777 9.20 23.95 -15.23
N LYS A 778 8.00 23.52 -14.88
CA LYS A 778 6.87 24.41 -14.61
C LYS A 778 7.21 25.29 -13.41
N LYS A 779 6.83 26.56 -13.48
CA LYS A 779 6.89 27.48 -12.34
C LYS A 779 6.17 26.85 -11.12
N THR A 780 6.88 26.77 -10.01
CA THR A 780 6.37 26.27 -8.74
C THR A 780 5.55 27.35 -8.02
N PHE A 781 4.96 27.02 -6.86
CA PHE A 781 4.17 27.97 -6.08
C PHE A 781 4.99 29.23 -5.77
N SER A 782 4.44 30.40 -6.12
CA SER A 782 5.12 31.69 -5.96
C SER A 782 4.47 32.55 -4.88
N TYR A 783 5.32 33.10 -4.02
CA TYR A 783 4.98 33.98 -2.92
C TYR A 783 4.98 35.47 -3.34
N ALA A 784 4.60 36.37 -2.43
CA ALA A 784 4.60 37.81 -2.69
C ALA A 784 6.01 38.31 -3.05
N GLY A 785 6.11 39.24 -4.01
CA GLY A 785 7.41 39.77 -4.50
C GLY A 785 8.01 39.03 -5.70
N PHE A 786 7.50 37.84 -6.06
CA PHE A 786 8.02 37.05 -7.18
C PHE A 786 7.97 37.76 -8.55
N GLU A 787 6.97 38.62 -8.79
CA GLU A 787 6.83 39.32 -10.07
C GLU A 787 7.89 40.41 -10.28
N GLN A 788 8.50 40.91 -9.19
CA GLN A 788 9.53 41.94 -9.25
C GLN A 788 10.90 41.37 -9.64
N GLN A 789 11.10 40.05 -9.50
CA GLN A 789 12.36 39.40 -9.83
C GLN A 789 12.63 39.41 -11.34
N PRO A 790 13.89 39.61 -11.78
CA PRO A 790 14.23 39.54 -13.19
C PRO A 790 13.95 38.16 -13.77
N LYS A 791 13.35 38.13 -14.96
CA LYS A 791 12.88 36.91 -15.61
C LYS A 791 13.83 36.35 -16.65
N LYS A 792 14.95 37.02 -16.90
CA LYS A 792 15.97 36.61 -17.85
C LYS A 792 17.36 36.96 -17.33
N PHE A 793 18.25 35.99 -17.34
CA PHE A 793 19.67 36.19 -17.01
C PHE A 793 20.56 35.60 -18.11
N LEU A 794 21.69 36.27 -18.34
CA LEU A 794 22.79 35.78 -19.17
C LEU A 794 23.88 35.29 -18.22
N ASN A 795 24.38 34.06 -18.43
CA ASN A 795 25.41 33.44 -17.60
C ASN A 795 25.14 33.51 -16.07
N PRO A 796 23.94 33.16 -15.56
CA PRO A 796 23.70 33.17 -14.12
C PRO A 796 24.49 32.09 -13.38
N LYS A 797 24.91 32.40 -12.15
CA LYS A 797 25.31 31.42 -11.15
C LYS A 797 24.06 30.84 -10.48
N ILE A 798 23.95 29.51 -10.45
CA ILE A 798 22.78 28.76 -9.98
C ILE A 798 23.14 28.03 -8.67
N LEU A 799 22.39 28.31 -7.61
CA LEU A 799 22.51 27.65 -6.31
C LEU A 799 21.34 26.68 -6.12
N LEU A 800 21.65 25.43 -5.79
CA LEU A 800 20.68 24.36 -5.58
C LEU A 800 20.67 23.95 -4.11
N LEU A 801 19.50 24.03 -3.47
CA LEU A 801 19.33 23.82 -2.03
C LEU A 801 18.32 22.70 -1.75
N ASN A 802 18.55 21.98 -0.66
CA ASN A 802 17.61 21.03 -0.06
C ASN A 802 17.21 21.50 1.36
N ILE A 803 16.94 22.80 1.50
CA ILE A 803 16.61 23.46 2.78
C ILE A 803 15.43 24.40 2.55
N GLU A 804 14.55 24.48 3.54
CA GLU A 804 13.50 25.49 3.55
C GLU A 804 14.04 26.87 3.94
N LEU A 805 13.62 27.89 3.20
CA LEU A 805 13.92 29.29 3.48
C LEU A 805 12.65 30.00 3.97
N GLU A 806 12.07 29.45 5.03
CA GLU A 806 10.87 29.97 5.69
C GLU A 806 11.16 30.23 7.16
N LEU A 807 10.55 31.27 7.72
CA LEU A 807 10.53 31.50 9.17
C LEU A 807 9.62 30.44 9.79
N LYS A 808 10.21 29.40 10.36
CA LYS A 808 9.51 28.38 11.15
C LYS A 808 10.13 28.31 12.53
N SER A 809 9.30 28.01 13.53
CA SER A 809 9.81 27.51 14.81
C SER A 809 10.56 26.20 14.53
N GLU A 810 11.82 26.10 14.94
CA GLU A 810 12.54 24.83 14.88
C GLU A 810 11.74 23.74 15.61
N LYS A 811 11.78 22.49 15.09
CA LYS A 811 10.86 21.37 15.39
C LYS A 811 10.44 21.24 16.87
N GLU A 812 9.24 20.67 17.07
CA GLU A 812 8.49 20.41 18.31
C GLU A 812 9.26 19.81 19.51
N ASN A 813 10.52 19.37 19.34
CA ASN A 813 11.33 18.75 20.39
C ASN A 813 12.20 19.76 21.19
N ALA A 814 12.21 21.04 20.81
CA ALA A 814 12.95 22.09 21.52
C ALA A 814 12.04 22.86 22.50
N GLU A 815 11.98 22.44 23.75
CA GLU A 815 11.33 23.23 24.81
C GLU A 815 12.19 24.42 25.20
N ILE A 816 11.79 25.63 24.82
CA ILE A 816 12.43 26.86 25.29
C ILE A 816 11.80 27.28 26.62
N ARG A 817 12.55 27.12 27.72
CA ARG A 817 12.10 27.55 29.06
C ARG A 817 12.58 28.97 29.34
N LEU A 818 11.63 29.89 29.45
CA LEU A 818 11.90 31.30 29.72
C LEU A 818 11.62 31.65 31.19
N SER A 819 12.60 32.28 31.82
CA SER A 819 12.50 32.76 33.21
C SER A 819 12.10 34.25 33.27
N ASP A 820 12.36 35.00 32.20
CA ASP A 820 12.22 36.46 32.12
C ASP A 820 11.55 36.89 30.80
N PRO A 821 10.49 37.73 30.81
CA PRO A 821 9.88 38.30 29.61
C PRO A 821 10.85 39.00 28.65
N LEU A 822 11.95 39.58 29.13
CA LEU A 822 12.95 40.26 28.27
C LEU A 822 13.69 39.27 27.36
N GLN A 823 13.84 38.01 27.79
CA GLN A 823 14.50 36.97 27.00
C GLN A 823 13.64 36.51 25.81
N TYR A 824 12.31 36.68 25.88
CA TYR A 824 11.42 36.36 24.77
C TYR A 824 11.77 37.19 23.52
N GLN A 825 12.01 38.49 23.67
CA GLN A 825 12.40 39.35 22.54
C GLN A 825 13.73 38.90 21.92
N SER A 826 14.69 38.47 22.74
CA SER A 826 15.99 37.99 22.23
C SER A 826 15.87 36.72 21.39
N ILE A 827 14.87 35.87 21.65
CA ILE A 827 14.58 34.68 20.84
C ILE A 827 13.95 35.08 19.51
N VAL A 828 12.97 35.99 19.55
CA VAL A 828 12.35 36.51 18.32
C VAL A 828 13.43 37.12 17.42
N ASP A 829 14.28 37.99 17.98
CA ASP A 829 15.39 38.60 17.24
C ASP A 829 16.38 37.55 16.72
N ALA A 830 16.66 36.49 17.49
CA ALA A 830 17.51 35.38 17.05
C ALA A 830 16.90 34.59 15.89
N GLU A 831 15.60 34.29 15.91
CA GLU A 831 14.90 33.63 14.80
C GLU A 831 15.00 34.44 13.51
N TRP A 832 14.78 35.75 13.58
CA TRP A 832 14.96 36.66 12.45
C TRP A 832 16.41 36.66 11.94
N ASN A 833 17.38 36.75 12.85
CA ASN A 833 18.80 36.75 12.49
C ASN A 833 19.25 35.44 11.82
N ILE A 834 18.73 34.28 12.26
CA ILE A 834 19.02 32.98 11.65
C ILE A 834 18.56 32.97 10.18
N ILE A 835 17.36 33.47 9.90
CA ILE A 835 16.85 33.52 8.52
C ILE A 835 17.64 34.53 7.68
N TYR A 836 17.88 35.74 8.18
CA TYR A 836 18.67 36.74 7.44
C TYR A 836 20.10 36.27 7.18
N ASP A 837 20.75 35.58 8.12
CA ASP A 837 22.09 35.02 7.91
C ASP A 837 22.10 33.95 6.81
N LYS A 838 21.08 33.07 6.77
CA LYS A 838 20.91 32.09 5.67
C LYS A 838 20.75 32.80 4.32
N LEU A 839 19.94 33.85 4.26
CA LEU A 839 19.70 34.62 3.03
C LEU A 839 20.97 35.40 2.59
N ASP A 840 21.68 36.00 3.53
CA ASP A 840 22.92 36.71 3.27
C ASP A 840 24.02 35.79 2.75
N LYS A 841 24.11 34.57 3.26
CA LYS A 841 25.05 33.56 2.73
C LYS A 841 24.74 33.21 1.27
N CYS A 842 23.45 33.07 0.92
CA CYS A 842 23.05 32.89 -0.48
C CYS A 842 23.46 34.08 -1.35
N VAL A 843 23.24 35.32 -0.89
CA VAL A 843 23.64 36.53 -1.64
C VAL A 843 25.16 36.63 -1.78
N LYS A 844 25.91 36.38 -0.70
CA LYS A 844 27.38 36.42 -0.67
C LYS A 844 28.02 35.40 -1.60
N SER A 845 27.36 34.26 -1.85
CA SER A 845 27.80 33.29 -2.86
C SER A 845 27.78 33.83 -4.29
N GLY A 846 27.11 34.95 -4.54
CA GLY A 846 26.98 35.54 -5.88
C GLY A 846 25.99 34.81 -6.79
N ALA A 847 25.18 33.89 -6.25
CA ALA A 847 24.13 33.20 -6.99
C ALA A 847 23.04 34.18 -7.45
N LYS A 848 22.64 34.08 -8.72
CA LYS A 848 21.54 34.85 -9.33
C LYS A 848 20.25 34.05 -9.46
N VAL A 849 20.35 32.73 -9.42
CA VAL A 849 19.21 31.80 -9.42
C VAL A 849 19.34 30.87 -8.22
N VAL A 850 18.35 30.88 -7.32
CA VAL A 850 18.31 30.02 -6.13
C VAL A 850 17.12 29.08 -6.23
N LEU A 851 17.39 27.78 -6.33
CA LEU A 851 16.36 26.75 -6.38
C LEU A 851 16.39 25.94 -5.09
N SER A 852 15.22 25.71 -4.49
CA SER A 852 15.10 24.80 -3.36
C SER A 852 14.06 23.71 -3.60
N ARG A 853 14.37 22.48 -3.16
CA ARG A 853 13.39 21.39 -3.08
C ARG A 853 12.26 21.72 -2.10
N LEU A 854 12.57 22.42 -1.01
CA LEU A 854 11.62 22.82 0.01
C LEU A 854 11.08 24.22 -0.26
N ALA A 855 10.14 24.69 0.57
CA ALA A 855 9.50 25.97 0.37
C ALA A 855 10.44 27.17 0.66
N ILE A 856 10.18 28.28 -0.03
CA ILE A 856 10.87 29.57 0.16
C ILE A 856 9.77 30.58 0.51
N GLY A 857 9.83 31.20 1.69
CA GLY A 857 8.74 32.05 2.18
C GLY A 857 8.67 33.43 1.53
N ASP A 858 7.62 34.19 1.88
CA ASP A 858 7.42 35.57 1.41
C ASP A 858 8.61 36.48 1.75
N LEU A 859 9.10 36.41 2.99
CA LEU A 859 10.24 37.21 3.45
C LEU A 859 11.49 36.97 2.59
N ALA A 860 11.83 35.71 2.35
CA ALA A 860 12.97 35.32 1.53
C ALA A 860 12.78 35.75 0.07
N THR A 861 11.57 35.59 -0.47
CA THR A 861 11.24 35.97 -1.85
C THR A 861 11.39 37.47 -2.08
N GLN A 862 10.92 38.29 -1.15
CA GLN A 862 11.08 39.74 -1.19
C GLN A 862 12.55 40.15 -1.03
N TYR A 863 13.27 39.52 -0.09
CA TYR A 863 14.70 39.79 0.13
C TYR A 863 15.57 39.55 -1.12
N PHE A 864 15.25 38.51 -1.87
CA PHE A 864 15.88 38.20 -3.15
C PHE A 864 15.41 39.11 -4.28
N ALA A 865 14.16 39.54 -4.29
CA ALA A 865 13.63 40.48 -5.27
C ALA A 865 14.34 41.84 -5.20
N ASP A 866 14.59 42.37 -4.01
CA ASP A 866 15.33 43.62 -3.80
C ASP A 866 16.78 43.57 -4.29
N ARG A 867 17.32 42.37 -4.56
CA ARG A 867 18.72 42.11 -4.95
C ARG A 867 18.86 41.53 -6.36
N ASP A 868 17.78 41.55 -7.14
CA ASP A 868 17.73 40.99 -8.50
C ASP A 868 18.18 39.52 -8.55
N ILE A 869 17.73 38.71 -7.57
CA ILE A 869 17.95 37.27 -7.51
C ILE A 869 16.62 36.57 -7.75
N PHE A 870 16.61 35.62 -8.68
CA PHE A 870 15.45 34.76 -8.91
C PHE A 870 15.45 33.60 -7.93
N CYS A 871 14.30 33.30 -7.33
CA CYS A 871 14.16 32.13 -6.46
C CYS A 871 12.92 31.31 -6.78
N ALA A 872 13.04 29.98 -6.66
CA ALA A 872 11.91 29.05 -6.76
C ALA A 872 12.02 27.95 -5.70
N GLY A 873 11.00 27.83 -4.84
CA GLY A 873 10.87 26.75 -3.86
C GLY A 873 9.94 25.64 -4.34
N ARG A 874 9.91 24.52 -3.62
CA ARG A 874 9.09 23.34 -3.95
C ARG A 874 9.38 22.75 -5.33
N VAL A 875 10.64 22.82 -5.75
CA VAL A 875 11.09 22.20 -7.00
C VAL A 875 11.10 20.68 -6.83
N ALA A 876 10.55 19.95 -7.80
CA ALA A 876 10.58 18.48 -7.77
C ALA A 876 12.02 17.97 -7.72
N GLU A 877 12.25 16.92 -6.94
CA GLU A 877 13.59 16.36 -6.73
C GLU A 877 14.26 15.92 -8.05
N GLU A 878 13.48 15.30 -8.94
CA GLU A 878 13.94 14.93 -10.28
C GLU A 878 14.42 16.15 -11.10
N ASP A 879 13.68 17.26 -11.04
CA ASP A 879 14.02 18.47 -11.78
C ASP A 879 15.26 19.15 -11.18
N LEU A 880 15.40 19.13 -9.85
CA LEU A 880 16.58 19.66 -9.17
C LEU A 880 17.84 18.87 -9.53
N HIS A 881 17.76 17.54 -9.57
CA HIS A 881 18.86 16.69 -10.02
C HIS A 881 19.18 16.87 -11.51
N ARG A 882 18.18 17.10 -12.37
CA ARG A 882 18.42 17.44 -13.77
C ARG A 882 19.13 18.79 -13.90
N VAL A 883 18.71 19.82 -13.16
CA VAL A 883 19.40 21.12 -13.19
C VAL A 883 20.83 20.98 -12.69
N ALA A 884 21.07 20.21 -11.63
CA ALA A 884 22.41 19.90 -11.13
C ALA A 884 23.28 19.27 -12.24
N ALA A 885 22.78 18.22 -12.90
CA ALA A 885 23.48 17.54 -13.98
C ALA A 885 23.71 18.44 -15.21
N ALA A 886 22.74 19.30 -15.54
CA ALA A 886 22.83 20.21 -16.69
C ALA A 886 23.83 21.34 -16.45
N ALA A 887 23.65 22.08 -15.35
CA ALA A 887 24.40 23.27 -15.02
C ALA A 887 25.76 22.98 -14.36
N GLY A 888 26.02 21.73 -13.97
CA GLY A 888 27.24 21.31 -13.27
C GLY A 888 27.27 21.69 -11.78
N GLY A 889 26.13 22.07 -11.21
CA GLY A 889 26.03 22.42 -9.79
C GLY A 889 25.78 21.19 -8.90
N THR A 890 26.05 21.31 -7.61
CA THR A 890 25.75 20.27 -6.61
C THR A 890 24.63 20.72 -5.68
N VAL A 891 23.74 19.79 -5.29
CA VAL A 891 22.63 20.08 -4.38
C VAL A 891 23.17 20.16 -2.95
N GLN A 892 22.99 21.31 -2.31
CA GLN A 892 23.47 21.56 -0.95
C GLN A 892 22.38 21.40 0.10
N THR A 893 22.69 20.70 1.18
CA THR A 893 21.82 20.55 2.36
C THR A 893 22.07 21.61 3.42
N THR A 894 23.14 22.41 3.29
CA THR A 894 23.42 23.55 4.17
C THR A 894 23.78 24.79 3.33
N VAL A 895 23.48 25.99 3.85
CA VAL A 895 23.92 27.27 3.25
C VAL A 895 25.29 27.71 3.77
N ASN A 896 25.90 26.92 4.65
CA ASN A 896 27.25 27.16 5.15
C ASN A 896 28.25 26.57 4.14
N ASN A 897 29.37 27.26 3.90
CA ASN A 897 30.44 26.83 2.97
C ASN A 897 30.00 26.67 1.51
N VAL A 898 29.12 27.56 1.02
CA VAL A 898 28.83 27.64 -0.42
C VAL A 898 30.04 28.22 -1.16
N ILE A 899 30.82 27.34 -1.77
CA ILE A 899 31.98 27.69 -2.62
C ILE A 899 31.56 27.85 -4.09
N ASP A 900 32.37 28.57 -4.87
CA ASP A 900 32.08 28.82 -6.29
C ASP A 900 32.02 27.53 -7.13
N GLU A 901 32.71 26.46 -6.73
CA GLU A 901 32.70 25.15 -7.42
C GLU A 901 31.36 24.41 -7.29
N VAL A 902 30.58 24.73 -6.26
CA VAL A 902 29.27 24.12 -5.99
C VAL A 902 28.18 24.73 -6.87
N LEU A 903 28.40 25.97 -7.34
CA LEU A 903 27.43 26.72 -8.14
C LEU A 903 27.42 26.22 -9.58
N GLY A 904 26.23 25.99 -10.10
CA GLY A 904 26.04 25.69 -11.52
C GLY A 904 26.05 26.95 -12.38
N THR A 905 26.21 26.78 -13.68
CA THR A 905 26.04 27.88 -14.65
C THR A 905 25.33 27.43 -15.93
N CYS A 906 24.69 28.36 -16.63
CA CYS A 906 24.08 28.16 -17.94
C CYS A 906 24.20 29.43 -18.78
N ASP A 907 24.16 29.33 -20.11
CA ASP A 907 24.29 30.49 -20.99
C ASP A 907 23.11 31.46 -20.81
N VAL A 908 21.89 30.92 -20.82
CA VAL A 908 20.66 31.70 -20.70
C VAL A 908 19.66 31.01 -19.79
N PHE A 909 19.17 31.75 -18.81
CA PHE A 909 17.98 31.42 -18.02
C PHE A 909 16.85 32.36 -18.42
N GLU A 910 15.67 31.81 -18.72
CA GLU A 910 14.46 32.61 -18.94
C GLU A 910 13.20 31.96 -18.40
N GLU A 911 12.31 32.77 -17.79
CA GLU A 911 10.94 32.38 -17.45
C GLU A 911 10.02 32.75 -18.62
N LYS A 912 9.62 31.76 -19.42
CA LYS A 912 8.77 31.95 -20.61
C LYS A 912 7.36 31.43 -20.35
N GLN A 913 6.36 32.15 -20.84
CA GLN A 913 4.99 31.66 -20.83
C GLN A 913 4.79 30.64 -21.96
N VAL A 914 4.32 29.44 -21.60
CA VAL A 914 4.01 28.33 -22.50
C VAL A 914 2.57 27.92 -22.22
N GLY A 915 1.64 28.27 -23.12
CA GLY A 915 0.21 28.10 -22.88
C GLY A 915 -0.27 29.01 -21.75
N ASN A 916 -0.98 28.44 -20.77
CA ASN A 916 -1.48 29.16 -19.60
C ASN A 916 -0.48 29.20 -18.43
N GLU A 917 0.65 28.49 -18.56
CA GLU A 917 1.61 28.31 -17.48
C GLU A 917 2.95 28.95 -17.82
N ARG A 918 3.73 29.29 -16.79
CA ARG A 918 5.10 29.81 -16.97
C ARG A 918 6.10 28.70 -16.71
N PHE A 919 7.14 28.65 -17.52
CA PHE A 919 8.20 27.65 -17.47
C PHE A 919 9.54 28.33 -17.26
N ASN A 920 10.32 27.79 -16.33
CA ASN A 920 11.71 28.17 -16.13
C ASN A 920 12.56 27.33 -17.07
N ILE A 921 13.28 27.96 -17.99
CA ILE A 921 14.06 27.31 -19.03
C ILE A 921 15.53 27.64 -18.84
N PHE A 922 16.34 26.60 -18.69
CA PHE A 922 17.80 26.66 -18.62
C PHE A 922 18.33 26.14 -19.96
N SER A 923 19.01 27.01 -20.72
CA SER A 923 19.53 26.70 -22.05
C SER A 923 21.02 27.00 -22.14
N GLY A 924 21.73 26.24 -22.97
CA GLY A 924 23.17 26.40 -23.16
C GLY A 924 23.96 26.00 -21.89
N CYS A 925 23.74 24.79 -21.40
CA CYS A 925 24.43 24.33 -20.20
C CYS A 925 25.76 23.65 -20.56
N PRO A 926 26.89 23.96 -19.88
CA PRO A 926 28.23 23.52 -20.26
C PRO A 926 28.46 22.01 -20.08
N SER A 927 27.83 21.38 -19.09
CA SER A 927 27.87 19.92 -18.90
C SER A 927 26.99 19.20 -19.93
N GLY A 928 25.88 19.81 -20.36
CA GLY A 928 25.11 19.42 -21.55
C GLY A 928 24.41 18.07 -21.53
N ARG A 929 24.52 17.24 -20.46
CA ARG A 929 24.06 15.84 -20.44
C ARG A 929 22.57 15.62 -20.16
N THR A 930 21.74 16.62 -20.38
CA THR A 930 20.31 16.57 -20.06
C THR A 930 19.50 17.26 -21.14
N ALA A 931 18.31 16.76 -21.40
CA ALA A 931 17.41 17.35 -22.37
C ALA A 931 15.99 17.35 -21.81
N THR A 932 15.22 18.39 -22.11
CA THR A 932 13.80 18.44 -21.75
C THR A 932 12.93 18.66 -22.97
N ILE A 933 11.98 17.76 -23.18
CA ILE A 933 10.96 17.88 -24.21
C ILE A 933 9.70 18.48 -23.58
N VAL A 934 9.27 19.64 -24.08
CA VAL A 934 8.01 20.26 -23.68
C VAL A 934 6.95 19.88 -24.69
N LEU A 935 5.96 19.09 -24.26
CA LEU A 935 4.86 18.59 -25.07
C LEU A 935 3.63 19.50 -24.93
N ARG A 936 3.09 19.89 -26.09
CA ARG A 936 1.86 20.67 -26.23
C ARG A 936 0.80 19.81 -26.89
N GLY A 937 -0.46 20.04 -26.55
CA GLY A 937 -1.59 19.36 -27.17
C GLY A 937 -2.93 19.93 -26.71
N GLY A 938 -3.98 19.71 -27.51
CA GLY A 938 -5.30 20.26 -27.23
C GLY A 938 -6.01 19.59 -26.04
N ALA A 939 -5.83 18.28 -25.87
CA ALA A 939 -6.46 17.49 -24.82
C ALA A 939 -5.40 16.66 -24.08
N ASP A 940 -5.57 16.51 -22.77
CA ASP A 940 -4.59 15.87 -21.88
C ASP A 940 -4.32 14.41 -22.26
N GLN A 941 -5.36 13.67 -22.68
CA GLN A 941 -5.20 12.27 -23.11
C GLN A 941 -4.25 12.14 -24.31
N PHE A 942 -4.30 13.10 -25.24
CA PHE A 942 -3.41 13.12 -26.40
C PHE A 942 -1.96 13.46 -26.01
N ILE A 943 -1.78 14.34 -25.03
CA ILE A 943 -0.44 14.68 -24.52
C ILE A 943 0.16 13.48 -23.79
N GLU A 944 -0.62 12.77 -22.98
CA GLU A 944 -0.18 11.55 -22.29
C GLU A 944 0.17 10.41 -23.26
N GLU A 945 -0.58 10.26 -24.34
CA GLU A 945 -0.24 9.30 -25.39
C GLU A 945 1.01 9.75 -26.17
N ALA A 946 1.17 11.04 -26.45
CA ALA A 946 2.37 11.55 -27.12
C ALA A 946 3.64 11.38 -26.27
N GLU A 947 3.55 11.57 -24.95
CA GLU A 947 4.63 11.29 -23.99
C GLU A 947 5.04 9.82 -24.06
N ARG A 948 4.08 8.89 -23.95
CA ARG A 948 4.33 7.45 -24.07
C ARG A 948 4.89 7.09 -25.45
N SER A 949 4.36 7.71 -26.49
CA SER A 949 4.81 7.51 -27.87
C SER A 949 6.27 7.86 -28.07
N LEU A 950 6.67 9.04 -27.58
CA LEU A 950 8.03 9.54 -27.64
C LEU A 950 8.98 8.75 -26.76
N HIS A 951 8.53 8.33 -25.57
CA HIS A 951 9.31 7.48 -24.68
C HIS A 951 9.80 6.22 -25.42
N ASP A 952 8.93 5.53 -26.13
CA ASP A 952 9.30 4.33 -26.88
C ASP A 952 10.24 4.65 -28.05
N ALA A 953 10.01 5.77 -28.74
CA ALA A 953 10.90 6.21 -29.82
C ALA A 953 12.31 6.50 -29.28
N ILE A 954 12.43 7.19 -28.15
CA ILE A 954 13.68 7.45 -27.43
C ILE A 954 14.36 6.13 -27.04
N MET A 955 13.60 5.16 -26.51
CA MET A 955 14.11 3.84 -26.15
C MET A 955 14.68 3.10 -27.36
N ILE A 956 14.01 3.18 -28.50
CA ILE A 956 14.44 2.53 -29.75
C ILE A 956 15.68 3.20 -30.33
N VAL A 957 15.72 4.53 -30.37
CA VAL A 957 16.92 5.28 -30.80
C VAL A 957 18.10 4.96 -29.90
N ARG A 958 17.90 4.91 -28.58
CA ARG A 958 18.93 4.54 -27.61
C ARG A 958 19.43 3.11 -27.84
N ARG A 959 18.53 2.16 -28.07
CA ARG A 959 18.89 0.77 -28.38
C ARG A 959 19.64 0.65 -29.70
N ALA A 960 19.23 1.40 -30.73
CA ALA A 960 19.88 1.45 -32.04
C ALA A 960 21.27 2.14 -31.99
N LEU A 961 21.46 3.08 -31.06
CA LEU A 961 22.77 3.69 -30.81
C LEU A 961 23.76 2.72 -30.17
N LYS A 962 23.29 1.88 -29.23
CA LYS A 962 24.12 0.85 -28.59
C LYS A 962 24.40 -0.34 -29.50
N ASN A 963 23.35 -0.83 -30.15
CA ASN A 963 23.41 -1.96 -31.08
C ASN A 963 23.10 -1.43 -32.48
N SER A 964 24.14 -1.30 -33.28
CA SER A 964 24.09 -0.76 -34.64
C SER A 964 23.38 -1.68 -35.64
N SER A 965 22.91 -2.86 -35.22
CA SER A 965 22.31 -3.86 -36.10
C SER A 965 20.79 -3.70 -36.19
N VAL A 966 20.30 -3.59 -37.43
CA VAL A 966 18.87 -3.47 -37.76
C VAL A 966 18.41 -4.58 -38.68
N VAL A 967 17.12 -4.84 -38.65
CA VAL A 967 16.43 -5.80 -39.51
C VAL A 967 15.21 -5.16 -40.16
N ALA A 968 14.71 -5.77 -41.23
CA ALA A 968 13.49 -5.33 -41.91
C ALA A 968 12.25 -5.57 -41.03
N GLY A 969 11.43 -4.52 -40.84
CA GLY A 969 10.18 -4.61 -40.09
C GLY A 969 8.99 -5.09 -40.94
N GLY A 970 7.77 -4.86 -40.43
CA GLY A 970 6.54 -5.12 -41.19
C GLY A 970 6.25 -6.62 -41.43
N GLY A 971 6.74 -7.49 -40.55
CA GLY A 971 6.55 -8.94 -40.64
C GLY A 971 7.48 -9.65 -41.64
N ALA A 972 8.40 -8.94 -42.29
CA ALA A 972 9.35 -9.51 -43.26
C ALA A 972 10.24 -10.60 -42.63
N ILE A 973 10.86 -10.26 -41.50
CA ILE A 973 11.74 -11.17 -40.75
C ILE A 973 10.96 -12.36 -40.18
N ASP A 974 9.75 -12.12 -39.66
CA ASP A 974 8.91 -13.17 -39.11
C ASP A 974 8.55 -14.21 -40.20
N MET A 975 8.29 -13.75 -41.42
CA MET A 975 8.10 -14.62 -42.57
C MET A 975 9.37 -15.38 -42.95
N GLU A 976 10.50 -14.69 -43.04
CA GLU A 976 11.77 -15.32 -43.42
C GLU A 976 12.20 -16.42 -42.44
N ILE A 977 12.00 -16.20 -41.13
CA ILE A 977 12.20 -17.22 -40.09
C ILE A 977 11.22 -18.38 -40.28
N SER A 978 9.94 -18.10 -40.55
CA SER A 978 8.94 -19.14 -40.82
C SER A 978 9.36 -20.04 -41.98
N ARG A 979 9.87 -19.47 -43.08
CA ARG A 979 10.41 -20.22 -44.22
C ARG A 979 11.59 -21.10 -43.80
N TYR A 980 12.58 -20.51 -43.13
CA TYR A 980 13.78 -21.21 -42.68
C TYR A 980 13.44 -22.39 -41.77
N LEU A 981 12.59 -22.18 -40.76
CA LEU A 981 12.16 -23.22 -39.84
C LEU A 981 11.36 -24.33 -40.53
N ARG A 982 10.54 -24.03 -41.54
CA ARG A 982 9.84 -25.05 -42.34
C ARG A 982 10.80 -25.89 -43.19
N GLN A 983 11.86 -25.28 -43.73
CA GLN A 983 12.90 -26.02 -44.45
C GLN A 983 13.67 -26.93 -43.49
N HIS A 984 14.06 -26.40 -42.33
CA HIS A 984 14.73 -27.16 -41.29
C HIS A 984 13.85 -28.27 -40.70
N ALA A 985 12.54 -28.06 -40.58
CA ALA A 985 11.62 -29.10 -40.13
C ALA A 985 11.60 -30.31 -41.08
N ARG A 986 11.90 -30.15 -42.39
CA ARG A 986 11.98 -31.28 -43.33
C ARG A 986 13.21 -32.15 -43.12
N THR A 987 14.27 -31.64 -42.48
CA THR A 987 15.48 -32.43 -42.20
C THR A 987 15.35 -33.26 -40.92
N ILE A 988 14.43 -32.87 -40.02
CA ILE A 988 14.16 -33.57 -38.76
C ILE A 988 13.13 -34.68 -38.99
N ALA A 989 13.45 -35.89 -38.56
CA ALA A 989 12.51 -37.01 -38.54
C ALA A 989 11.73 -37.08 -37.21
N GLY A 990 10.46 -37.51 -37.26
CA GLY A 990 9.64 -37.79 -36.08
C GLY A 990 8.72 -36.65 -35.64
N LYS A 991 8.20 -36.73 -34.42
CA LYS A 991 7.16 -35.79 -33.91
C LYS A 991 7.65 -34.33 -33.85
N SER A 992 8.93 -34.11 -33.58
CA SER A 992 9.54 -32.77 -33.52
C SER A 992 9.41 -31.98 -34.82
N GLN A 993 9.31 -32.65 -35.97
CA GLN A 993 9.02 -32.02 -37.26
C GLN A 993 7.70 -31.24 -37.23
N LEU A 994 6.64 -31.84 -36.68
CA LEU A 994 5.31 -31.22 -36.61
C LEU A 994 5.31 -30.02 -35.65
N PHE A 995 6.05 -30.12 -34.54
CA PHE A 995 6.14 -29.06 -33.54
C PHE A 995 6.93 -27.85 -34.06
N ILE A 996 8.02 -28.06 -34.80
CA ILE A 996 8.77 -26.95 -35.40
C ILE A 996 7.96 -26.31 -36.54
N ASN A 997 7.21 -27.10 -37.31
CA ASN A 997 6.29 -26.56 -38.32
C ASN A 997 5.15 -25.73 -37.70
N SER A 998 4.62 -26.11 -36.54
CA SER A 998 3.59 -25.33 -35.85
C SER A 998 4.17 -24.03 -35.29
N TYR A 999 5.38 -24.06 -34.73
CA TYR A 999 6.11 -22.87 -34.31
C TYR A 999 6.36 -21.91 -35.48
N ALA A 1000 6.80 -22.43 -36.63
CA ALA A 1000 6.99 -21.64 -37.84
C ALA A 1000 5.69 -21.00 -38.36
N LYS A 1001 4.56 -21.72 -38.26
CA LYS A 1001 3.23 -21.21 -38.63
C LYS A 1001 2.75 -20.12 -37.68
N ALA A 1002 3.04 -20.24 -36.38
CA ALA A 1002 2.67 -19.23 -35.39
C ALA A 1002 3.35 -17.87 -35.65
N LEU A 1003 4.59 -17.84 -36.14
CA LEU A 1003 5.29 -16.59 -36.49
C LEU A 1003 4.58 -15.77 -37.57
N GLU A 1004 3.79 -16.40 -38.45
CA GLU A 1004 3.01 -15.70 -39.48
C GLU A 1004 1.85 -14.87 -38.92
N VAL A 1005 1.57 -14.95 -37.61
CA VAL A 1005 0.52 -14.14 -36.98
C VAL A 1005 0.80 -12.64 -37.06
N ILE A 1006 2.07 -12.23 -37.03
CA ILE A 1006 2.46 -10.81 -37.12
C ILE A 1006 2.03 -10.20 -38.46
N PRO A 1007 2.51 -10.70 -39.63
CA PRO A 1007 2.06 -10.15 -40.91
C PRO A 1007 0.56 -10.35 -41.16
N ARG A 1008 -0.04 -11.44 -40.65
CA ARG A 1008 -1.50 -11.64 -40.72
C ARG A 1008 -2.25 -10.51 -40.02
N GLN A 1009 -1.88 -10.24 -38.77
CA GLN A 1009 -2.56 -9.26 -37.95
C GLN A 1009 -2.34 -7.82 -38.43
N LEU A 1010 -1.18 -7.53 -39.02
CA LEU A 1010 -0.93 -6.24 -39.67
C LEU A 1010 -1.91 -6.00 -40.84
N CYS A 1011 -2.22 -7.02 -41.63
CA CYS A 1011 -3.20 -6.93 -42.72
C CYS A 1011 -4.62 -6.75 -42.17
N ASP A 1012 -5.00 -7.56 -41.18
CA ASP A 1012 -6.33 -7.52 -40.56
C ASP A 1012 -6.62 -6.15 -39.93
N ASN A 1013 -5.67 -5.58 -39.18
CA ASN A 1013 -5.82 -4.26 -38.57
C ASN A 1013 -5.85 -3.13 -39.61
N ALA A 1014 -5.24 -3.34 -40.78
CA ALA A 1014 -5.28 -2.39 -41.89
C ALA A 1014 -6.53 -2.53 -42.78
N GLY A 1015 -7.34 -3.58 -42.59
CA GLY A 1015 -8.54 -3.88 -43.37
C GLY A 1015 -8.27 -4.55 -44.72
N PHE A 1016 -7.07 -5.10 -44.94
CA PHE A 1016 -6.73 -5.84 -46.16
C PHE A 1016 -7.01 -7.34 -46.00
N ASP A 1017 -7.19 -8.05 -47.10
CA ASP A 1017 -7.32 -9.52 -47.07
C ASP A 1017 -5.97 -10.15 -46.73
N ALA A 1018 -5.81 -10.57 -45.47
CA ALA A 1018 -4.61 -11.20 -44.97
C ALA A 1018 -4.24 -12.49 -45.74
N THR A 1019 -5.21 -13.21 -46.31
CA THR A 1019 -4.93 -14.46 -47.00
C THR A 1019 -4.21 -14.25 -48.33
N ASP A 1020 -4.66 -13.28 -49.13
CA ASP A 1020 -4.01 -12.92 -50.40
C ASP A 1020 -2.60 -12.38 -50.17
N VAL A 1021 -2.44 -11.45 -49.23
CA VAL A 1021 -1.13 -10.84 -48.91
C VAL A 1021 -0.14 -11.88 -48.38
N LEU A 1022 -0.55 -12.76 -47.45
CA LEU A 1022 0.31 -13.83 -46.94
C LEU A 1022 0.73 -14.82 -48.03
N ASN A 1023 -0.17 -15.17 -48.96
CA ASN A 1023 0.18 -16.06 -50.06
C ASN A 1023 1.20 -15.43 -51.01
N LYS A 1024 1.04 -14.15 -51.34
CA LYS A 1024 2.01 -13.36 -52.12
C LYS A 1024 3.36 -13.27 -51.41
N LEU A 1025 3.37 -13.02 -50.09
CA LEU A 1025 4.60 -13.05 -49.29
C LEU A 1025 5.28 -14.42 -49.33
N ARG A 1026 4.55 -15.49 -49.03
CA ARG A 1026 5.10 -16.87 -49.07
C ARG A 1026 5.71 -17.19 -50.44
N GLN A 1027 5.05 -16.79 -51.53
CA GLN A 1027 5.57 -16.98 -52.89
C GLN A 1027 6.90 -16.25 -53.11
N LYS A 1028 7.02 -15.00 -52.65
CA LYS A 1028 8.26 -14.21 -52.77
C LYS A 1028 9.39 -14.73 -51.89
N HIS A 1029 9.12 -15.06 -50.63
CA HIS A 1029 10.12 -15.64 -49.73
C HIS A 1029 10.57 -17.04 -50.18
N ALA A 1030 9.71 -17.81 -50.85
CA ALA A 1030 10.06 -19.12 -51.39
C ALA A 1030 11.10 -19.08 -52.52
N LEU A 1031 11.39 -17.90 -53.10
CA LEU A 1031 12.40 -17.76 -54.16
C LEU A 1031 13.81 -18.13 -53.61
N PRO A 1032 14.58 -18.93 -54.36
CA PRO A 1032 15.90 -19.42 -53.92
C PRO A 1032 16.99 -18.34 -53.92
N SER A 1033 16.74 -17.18 -54.55
CA SER A 1033 17.70 -16.07 -54.66
C SER A 1033 17.94 -15.30 -53.34
N GLY A 1034 17.15 -15.56 -52.29
CA GLY A 1034 17.24 -14.82 -51.02
C GLY A 1034 16.75 -13.36 -51.09
N GLU A 1035 16.40 -12.87 -52.29
CA GLU A 1035 15.87 -11.54 -52.56
C GLU A 1035 14.52 -11.27 -51.88
N GLY A 1036 13.83 -12.32 -51.42
CA GLY A 1036 12.56 -12.19 -50.70
C GLY A 1036 12.71 -11.79 -49.23
N ALA A 1037 13.88 -11.94 -48.62
CA ALA A 1037 14.08 -11.71 -47.17
C ALA A 1037 13.63 -10.33 -46.64
N PRO A 1038 13.82 -9.21 -47.36
CA PRO A 1038 13.39 -7.90 -46.89
C PRO A 1038 11.93 -7.56 -47.23
N TYR A 1039 11.20 -8.42 -47.96
CA TYR A 1039 9.81 -8.15 -48.32
C TYR A 1039 8.89 -8.32 -47.12
N GLY A 1040 8.06 -7.31 -46.85
CA GLY A 1040 7.06 -7.32 -45.79
C GLY A 1040 5.72 -6.79 -46.26
N VAL A 1041 4.82 -6.58 -45.31
CA VAL A 1041 3.51 -5.98 -45.56
C VAL A 1041 3.65 -4.46 -45.62
N ASP A 1042 3.22 -3.86 -46.72
CA ASP A 1042 3.07 -2.40 -46.80
C ASP A 1042 1.63 -2.01 -46.46
N ILE A 1043 1.45 -1.39 -45.28
CA ILE A 1043 0.14 -0.95 -44.79
C ILE A 1043 -0.43 0.21 -45.64
N ASN A 1044 0.39 0.96 -46.38
CA ASN A 1044 -0.12 2.09 -47.17
C ASN A 1044 -0.75 1.64 -48.48
N THR A 1045 -0.11 0.70 -49.17
CA THR A 1045 -0.57 0.18 -50.47
C THR A 1045 -1.47 -1.04 -50.35
N GLY A 1046 -1.42 -1.76 -49.22
CA GLY A 1046 -2.13 -3.03 -49.03
C GLY A 1046 -1.52 -4.20 -49.79
N GLY A 1047 -0.30 -4.02 -50.29
CA GLY A 1047 0.47 -5.03 -51.01
C GLY A 1047 1.71 -5.47 -50.24
N ILE A 1048 2.59 -6.15 -50.97
CA ILE A 1048 3.93 -6.52 -50.48
C ILE A 1048 4.94 -5.53 -51.02
N ALA A 1049 5.87 -5.08 -50.19
CA ALA A 1049 6.95 -4.20 -50.59
C ALA A 1049 8.24 -4.56 -49.87
N ASP A 1050 9.37 -4.08 -50.39
CA ASP A 1050 10.65 -4.18 -49.70
C ASP A 1050 10.62 -3.22 -48.50
N SER A 1051 10.47 -3.78 -47.30
CA SER A 1051 10.44 -3.03 -46.04
C SER A 1051 11.76 -2.33 -45.77
N PHE A 1052 12.88 -2.91 -46.21
CA PHE A 1052 14.20 -2.33 -45.99
C PHE A 1052 14.41 -1.11 -46.87
N ALA A 1053 14.03 -1.18 -48.15
CA ALA A 1053 14.08 -0.06 -49.09
C ALA A 1053 13.12 1.08 -48.68
N ASN A 1054 11.97 0.74 -48.10
CA ASN A 1054 11.02 1.70 -47.55
C ASN A 1054 11.42 2.27 -46.17
N PHE A 1055 12.62 1.96 -45.68
CA PHE A 1055 13.16 2.42 -44.39
C PHE A 1055 12.32 2.00 -43.17
N VAL A 1056 11.59 0.89 -43.25
CA VAL A 1056 10.85 0.29 -42.14
C VAL A 1056 11.79 -0.63 -41.39
N TRP A 1057 12.52 -0.08 -40.43
CA TRP A 1057 13.60 -0.76 -39.73
C TRP A 1057 13.29 -0.95 -38.25
N GLU A 1058 13.71 -2.10 -37.73
CA GLU A 1058 13.61 -2.43 -36.31
C GLU A 1058 14.99 -2.89 -35.80
N PRO A 1059 15.41 -2.50 -34.59
CA PRO A 1059 16.64 -3.02 -34.00
C PRO A 1059 16.58 -4.53 -33.82
N ALA A 1060 17.63 -5.25 -34.25
CA ALA A 1060 17.67 -6.72 -34.20
C ALA A 1060 17.44 -7.27 -32.78
N VAL A 1061 17.95 -6.56 -31.76
CA VAL A 1061 17.83 -6.94 -30.35
C VAL A 1061 16.38 -6.97 -29.87
N ILE A 1062 15.51 -6.11 -30.41
CA ILE A 1062 14.08 -6.12 -30.02
C ILE A 1062 13.42 -7.40 -30.52
N LYS A 1063 13.71 -7.82 -31.75
CA LYS A 1063 13.18 -9.07 -32.31
C LYS A 1063 13.73 -10.31 -31.61
N LEU A 1064 15.02 -10.33 -31.30
CA LEU A 1064 15.64 -11.43 -30.53
C LEU A 1064 14.98 -11.59 -29.16
N ASN A 1065 14.84 -10.48 -28.42
CA ASN A 1065 14.22 -10.50 -27.10
C ASN A 1065 12.74 -10.89 -27.19
N ALA A 1066 12.02 -10.40 -28.20
CA ALA A 1066 10.60 -10.68 -28.36
C ALA A 1066 10.33 -12.18 -28.59
N ILE A 1067 11.08 -12.83 -29.48
CA ILE A 1067 10.93 -14.28 -29.74
C ILE A 1067 11.31 -15.10 -28.50
N ASN A 1068 12.39 -14.73 -27.82
CA ASN A 1068 12.83 -15.44 -26.62
C ASN A 1068 11.81 -15.32 -25.48
N ALA A 1069 11.37 -14.10 -25.17
CA ALA A 1069 10.37 -13.82 -24.14
C ALA A 1069 9.02 -14.50 -24.43
N ALA A 1070 8.55 -14.43 -25.68
CA ALA A 1070 7.30 -15.08 -26.08
C ALA A 1070 7.38 -16.61 -25.96
N THR A 1071 8.52 -17.19 -26.32
CA THR A 1071 8.74 -18.64 -26.22
C THR A 1071 8.80 -19.10 -24.77
N GLU A 1072 9.57 -18.40 -23.90
CA GLU A 1072 9.64 -18.77 -22.48
C GLU A 1072 8.32 -18.58 -21.76
N ALA A 1073 7.55 -17.53 -22.07
CA ALA A 1073 6.19 -17.36 -21.53
C ALA A 1073 5.27 -18.51 -21.95
N ALA A 1074 5.29 -18.92 -23.22
CA ALA A 1074 4.52 -20.07 -23.70
C ALA A 1074 4.98 -21.38 -23.04
N CYS A 1075 6.29 -21.61 -22.91
CA CYS A 1075 6.84 -22.78 -22.26
C CYS A 1075 6.48 -22.86 -20.77
N LEU A 1076 6.47 -21.72 -20.06
CA LEU A 1076 6.07 -21.65 -18.66
C LEU A 1076 4.60 -22.06 -18.50
N VAL A 1077 3.70 -21.52 -19.32
CA VAL A 1077 2.27 -21.88 -19.29
C VAL A 1077 2.07 -23.38 -19.61
N LEU A 1078 2.81 -23.93 -20.57
CA LEU A 1078 2.75 -25.36 -20.91
C LEU A 1078 3.32 -26.28 -19.84
N SER A 1079 4.18 -25.77 -18.96
CA SER A 1079 4.77 -26.54 -17.86
C SER A 1079 3.88 -26.66 -16.63
N VAL A 1080 2.80 -25.89 -16.56
CA VAL A 1080 1.86 -25.86 -15.41
C VAL A 1080 0.64 -26.72 -15.75
N ASP A 1081 0.65 -27.97 -15.29
CA ASP A 1081 -0.45 -28.93 -15.46
C ASP A 1081 -1.46 -28.95 -14.29
N GLU A 1082 -1.11 -28.36 -13.15
CA GLU A 1082 -1.99 -28.19 -11.99
C GLU A 1082 -1.97 -26.73 -11.51
N THR A 1083 -3.15 -26.21 -11.15
CA THR A 1083 -3.24 -24.90 -10.49
C THR A 1083 -4.12 -25.01 -9.26
N VAL A 1084 -3.51 -24.78 -8.10
CA VAL A 1084 -4.19 -24.84 -6.81
C VAL A 1084 -4.48 -23.41 -6.36
N LYS A 1085 -5.75 -23.03 -6.37
CA LYS A 1085 -6.18 -21.76 -5.79
C LYS A 1085 -6.75 -22.02 -4.41
N ASN A 1086 -5.96 -21.70 -3.39
CA ASN A 1086 -6.45 -21.69 -2.02
C ASN A 1086 -7.42 -20.50 -1.86
N PRO A 1087 -8.74 -20.71 -1.71
CA PRO A 1087 -9.60 -19.63 -1.29
C PRO A 1087 -9.14 -19.17 0.09
N LYS A 1088 -9.05 -17.86 0.30
CA LYS A 1088 -9.21 -17.35 1.67
C LYS A 1088 -10.58 -17.83 2.12
N SER A 1089 -10.68 -18.44 3.29
CA SER A 1089 -11.92 -19.09 3.75
C SER A 1089 -13.11 -18.14 3.74
N GLU A 1090 -13.93 -18.24 2.70
CA GLU A 1090 -15.24 -17.62 2.59
C GLU A 1090 -16.28 -18.74 2.53
N SER A 1091 -16.66 -19.22 3.71
CA SER A 1091 -18.06 -19.41 4.12
C SER A 1091 -18.14 -20.21 5.42
N ALA A 1092 -18.86 -19.64 6.38
CA ALA A 1092 -20.00 -20.32 6.97
C ALA A 1092 -21.19 -19.35 6.89
N GLN A 1093 -21.59 -18.99 5.67
CA GLN A 1093 -22.86 -18.32 5.39
C GLN A 1093 -23.34 -18.69 3.98
N GLY A 1094 -24.48 -19.38 3.89
CA GLY A 1094 -25.10 -19.81 2.64
C GLY A 1094 -26.03 -21.03 2.82
N ASP A 1095 -27.18 -20.82 3.46
CA ASP A 1095 -28.44 -21.52 3.18
C ASP A 1095 -28.50 -23.07 3.26
N ALA A 1096 -28.60 -23.56 4.50
CA ALA A 1096 -29.54 -24.65 4.78
C ALA A 1096 -30.97 -24.08 4.90
N ALA A 1097 -31.60 -23.79 3.76
CA ALA A 1097 -33.04 -23.63 3.66
C ALA A 1097 -33.69 -25.03 3.56
N ALA A 1098 -33.95 -25.69 4.69
CA ALA A 1098 -35.00 -26.72 4.82
C ALA A 1098 -35.21 -27.14 6.28
N MET A 1099 -36.47 -27.12 6.72
CA MET A 1099 -37.01 -27.64 8.00
C MET A 1099 -36.69 -26.78 9.24
N GLY A 1100 -37.61 -26.00 9.80
CA GLY A 1100 -39.02 -26.28 10.01
C GLY A 1100 -39.23 -26.89 11.41
N GLY A 1101 -39.67 -26.07 12.35
CA GLY A 1101 -40.52 -26.54 13.46
C GLY A 1101 -39.91 -26.59 14.87
N GLY A 1102 -40.22 -25.56 15.67
CA GLY A 1102 -41.12 -25.79 16.80
C GLY A 1102 -40.54 -26.04 18.20
N ARG A 1103 -40.76 -25.03 19.06
CA ARG A 1103 -41.16 -25.11 20.49
C ARG A 1103 -40.09 -25.64 21.48
N GLY A 1104 -39.92 -25.08 22.66
CA GLY A 1104 -40.60 -24.00 23.38
C GLY A 1104 -40.09 -23.92 24.83
N ARG A 1105 -40.53 -22.88 25.56
CA ARG A 1105 -40.83 -22.81 27.02
C ARG A 1105 -39.84 -23.48 28.00
N GLY A 1106 -39.35 -22.86 29.06
CA GLY A 1106 -39.83 -21.75 29.88
C GLY A 1106 -38.78 -21.48 30.98
N ARG A 1107 -38.63 -20.25 31.45
CA ARG A 1107 -39.41 -19.61 32.52
C ARG A 1107 -38.88 -19.98 33.92
N GLY A 1108 -38.52 -18.94 34.68
CA GLY A 1108 -38.37 -18.96 36.13
C GLY A 1108 -36.91 -18.82 36.54
N GLY A 1109 -36.44 -17.74 37.16
CA GLY A 1109 -37.13 -16.72 37.93
C GLY A 1109 -36.56 -16.72 39.35
N TYR A 1110 -36.36 -15.51 39.89
CA TYR A 1110 -35.98 -15.20 41.28
C TYR A 1110 -34.53 -15.58 41.64
N GLY A 1111 -33.72 -14.75 42.30
CA GLY A 1111 -33.92 -13.59 43.16
C GLY A 1111 -32.74 -13.68 44.15
N GLY A 1112 -31.89 -12.68 44.33
CA GLY A 1112 -32.20 -11.44 45.03
C GLY A 1112 -31.37 -11.37 46.33
N ARG A 1113 -31.14 -10.14 46.81
CA ARG A 1113 -30.47 -9.70 48.05
C ARG A 1113 -28.94 -9.65 48.00
N GLY A 1114 -28.25 -8.57 48.37
CA GLY A 1114 -28.64 -7.35 49.08
C GLY A 1114 -27.84 -7.18 50.37
N MET A 1115 -27.43 -5.92 50.63
CA MET A 1115 -26.89 -5.34 51.88
C MET A 1115 -25.39 -5.56 52.18
N ARG A 1116 -24.62 -4.64 52.79
CA ARG A 1116 -24.66 -3.17 53.05
C ARG A 1116 -23.42 -2.85 53.91
N ARG A 1117 -23.03 -1.56 53.91
CA ARG A 1117 -22.20 -0.84 54.90
C ARG A 1117 -20.70 -1.16 54.83
N ARG A 1118 -19.80 -0.19 54.91
CA ARG A 1118 -19.87 1.17 55.43
C ARG A 1118 -19.01 2.08 54.57
#